data_AF-A0A5J5D0Q1-F1
#
_entry.id   AF-A0A5J5D0Q1-F1
#
_cell.length_a   1.000
_cell.length_b   1.000
_cell.length_c   1.000
_cell.angle_alpha   90.00
_cell.angle_beta   90.00
_cell.angle_gamma   90.00
#
_symmetry.space_group_name_H-M   'P 1'
#
loop_
_entity.id
_entity.type
_entity.pdbx_description
1 polymer ?
#
loop_
_entity_poly.entity_id
_entity_poly.type
_entity_poly.pdbx_seq_one_letter_code
_entity_poly.pdbx_strand_id
1 'polypeptide(L)'
;MALLETENECPGGEGGESIVQTCVLGGFGESCETRALLSSLPEVHGSTMTSESATQRFLVIMNRYQEQPHLLDPHLEWMLNMILEFVRSEKSPPSLVHLSFKFLYIICKVRGYKIFMQLFPHEVADVQPVLDLLSRQDPKDSESYLLVCDSPRDAASVLVSKFMTRPDVKQKRLGDFLDWSLTTISQTNDQSVRDIMVLDGALQSLAKLFKHGKRDDLLQYAPTILQCLEQKNLSESSQAMLRKLGVKLIQRLGLTFLKPRLATWRYQRGSRSLAANLSMSQSTTVAVTPEVETHKLEEDYDIPEELETVIEHLLVGLKDKETIVRWSAAKGIGRVTGRLPKELADEVVGSVLDCFSFQETDNAWHGGCLALAELGRRGLLLPSRLTDVVPLIVKSLTYDEKRGACSVGSNVRDSACYVCWSFARAYEPEELEPFVTQIARPALQCQFEPLRLPLSSAVMTTPSLSLAYRIASALLITAVFDRNVNCRRAASAAFQENVGRQGTFPHGIDIVTAADYYAVGNINNCYLNISVYIASFPEYTKAMIDHLIAMKINHWDSVIRELSTKALHNLTPKAPNYMATTVLPQILPMAVGIDLHGRHGAIMACAEITHALYKLGVQTNRTVVDIISSECVDALKNIHQTLHDRKQYRGFGGELMRPAMCGLIEKLSLSKMPFTNKTVITGWQSLIDDTIKNLPLVSSGVKDCIMVAVVAALSALCEEYYQDEPGQADSAMQDVLVSQYIEGLKSPQMLTRCGSALALGSLPRFMIHSKLNQILKGLQQMCTVSQKDGSFTEARRDAVKAIAQVCVKAGVCAHGSPDSALCSENVTEVYGALLNCMNDYTTDSRGDVGAWVREAAMTSLMDVTKLVASIAPEILLPDLVKCMMCCLAQQSAEKIDHYRAHAGSVFLHLLHSTDPAVPHIPHQEELLSIFPVETTTSLNWNAPSQAFQYITQLLGLPQYQYHTLLGLTVSVGGITESTLDAWIQTYPEQIDLTGPSWVSIPFLKMLDQILANSCFEIFTTQENHQFCVDLLALCKECKKTKDISKLRACVTVFCGLIQFQGEVRKKVLSQLLMLLCHSYPVIRKTTASQMYEMLLTYDDVMNPEMLDDVMTLLSDTNWESDLATVRTHRNQLCDWLGVPRPQVVSKLASCLDGGQSELIHDSESSCLFVGVLFFLDLCTALNLGAGWCEDGGSGESDTIPRSSGSSRQWHPAAPSAPAKQHGLRPPRFPTERPSLFWTHASTERQGAWPGLKGVGE
;
A
#
# COMPACT_ATOMS: atom_id res chain seq x y z
N MET A 1 7.65 18.57 -22.22
CA MET A 1 7.32 20.02 -22.11
C MET A 1 6.05 20.15 -21.28
N ALA A 2 5.61 21.36 -20.95
CA ALA A 2 4.84 21.64 -19.74
C ALA A 2 3.31 21.67 -19.91
N LEU A 3 2.63 21.35 -18.79
CA LEU A 3 1.38 21.91 -18.25
C LEU A 3 0.14 22.05 -19.14
N LEU A 4 -0.99 21.54 -18.62
CA LEU A 4 -1.97 22.41 -17.95
C LEU A 4 -2.80 21.60 -16.93
N GLU A 5 -3.29 22.28 -15.90
CA GLU A 5 -4.01 21.70 -14.75
C GLU A 5 -5.52 21.98 -14.86
N THR A 6 -6.34 21.21 -14.13
CA THR A 6 -7.64 21.67 -13.61
C THR A 6 -8.08 20.75 -12.47
N GLU A 7 -8.56 21.32 -11.38
CA GLU A 7 -8.89 20.62 -10.12
C GLU A 7 -10.40 20.26 -10.03
N ASN A 8 -10.73 19.23 -9.25
CA ASN A 8 -11.95 19.11 -8.45
C ASN A 8 -11.91 17.84 -7.56
N GLU A 9 -12.69 17.82 -6.47
CA GLU A 9 -12.41 17.00 -5.28
C GLU A 9 -13.48 15.96 -4.91
N CYS A 10 -13.02 14.83 -4.33
CA CYS A 10 -13.67 14.05 -3.25
C CYS A 10 -15.08 13.43 -3.46
N PRO A 11 -15.58 12.58 -2.51
CA PRO A 11 -14.93 11.94 -1.36
C PRO A 11 -14.78 10.40 -1.53
N GLY A 12 -14.27 9.71 -0.51
CA GLY A 12 -14.14 8.25 -0.46
C GLY A 12 -14.70 7.64 0.83
N GLY A 13 -14.81 6.30 0.87
CA GLY A 13 -15.23 5.52 2.03
C GLY A 13 -14.43 4.22 2.16
N GLU A 14 -14.24 3.75 3.40
CA GLU A 14 -13.42 2.58 3.74
C GLU A 14 -14.26 1.30 3.91
N GLY A 15 -13.69 0.09 3.87
CA GLY A 15 -12.27 -0.22 3.65
C GLY A 15 -12.01 -1.72 3.45
N GLY A 16 -10.75 -2.05 3.15
CA GLY A 16 -10.30 -3.44 2.95
C GLY A 16 -8.83 -3.52 2.52
N GLU A 17 -8.00 -4.16 3.35
CA GLU A 17 -6.65 -4.66 3.09
C GLU A 17 -5.64 -3.76 2.33
N SER A 18 -4.90 -2.94 3.10
CA SER A 18 -3.46 -2.68 2.91
C SER A 18 -2.94 -2.50 1.47
N ILE A 19 -3.53 -1.58 0.71
CA ILE A 19 -2.86 -1.01 -0.47
C ILE A 19 -1.86 0.03 0.03
N VAL A 20 -0.60 -0.04 -0.42
CA VAL A 20 0.35 1.07 -0.26
C VAL A 20 -0.12 2.23 -1.14
N GLN A 21 -0.97 3.07 -0.56
CA GLN A 21 -1.45 4.30 -1.19
C GLN A 21 -0.22 5.19 -1.43
N THR A 22 0.11 5.43 -2.70
CA THR A 22 1.23 6.32 -3.04
C THR A 22 0.86 7.73 -2.63
N CYS A 23 1.41 8.19 -1.50
CA CYS A 23 1.16 9.51 -0.92
C CYS A 23 1.52 10.61 -1.92
N VAL A 24 0.51 11.15 -2.60
CA VAL A 24 0.61 12.41 -3.34
C VAL A 24 0.67 13.53 -2.32
N LEU A 25 1.82 14.19 -2.21
CA LEU A 25 2.07 15.29 -1.30
C LEU A 25 1.65 16.59 -1.99
N GLY A 26 0.84 17.42 -1.33
CA GLY A 26 0.38 18.70 -1.89
C GLY A 26 1.44 19.82 -1.93
N GLY A 27 2.61 19.61 -1.32
CA GLY A 27 3.68 20.61 -1.22
C GLY A 27 4.73 20.25 -0.17
N PHE A 28 5.76 21.10 -0.02
CA PHE A 28 6.86 20.89 0.94
C PHE A 28 6.49 21.33 2.37
N GLY A 29 5.76 20.45 3.07
CA GLY A 29 5.20 20.75 4.40
C GLY A 29 6.24 21.06 5.47
N GLU A 30 7.37 20.36 5.48
CA GLU A 30 8.45 20.51 6.48
C GLU A 30 9.38 21.72 6.22
N SER A 31 8.98 22.68 5.39
CA SER A 31 9.82 23.84 5.01
C SER A 31 10.30 24.68 6.20
N CYS A 32 9.46 24.88 7.22
CA CYS A 32 9.83 25.60 8.46
C CYS A 32 10.84 24.82 9.31
N GLU A 33 10.63 23.52 9.49
CA GLU A 33 11.57 22.65 10.21
C GLU A 33 12.92 22.56 9.48
N THR A 34 12.87 22.43 8.17
CA THR A 34 14.06 22.42 7.30
C THR A 34 14.87 23.71 7.47
N ARG A 35 14.22 24.87 7.54
CA ARG A 35 14.90 26.14 7.79
C ARG A 35 15.53 26.21 9.19
N ALA A 36 14.84 25.71 10.22
CA ALA A 36 15.39 25.64 11.57
C ALA A 36 16.63 24.72 11.66
N LEU A 37 16.60 23.56 10.97
CA LEU A 37 17.73 22.63 10.87
C LEU A 37 18.94 23.23 10.11
N LEU A 38 18.71 24.10 9.12
CA LEU A 38 19.80 24.81 8.44
C LEU A 38 20.37 25.96 9.28
N SER A 39 19.53 26.67 10.05
CA SER A 39 19.99 27.74 10.94
C SER A 39 20.82 27.26 12.13
N SER A 40 20.61 26.03 12.62
CA SER A 40 21.34 25.47 13.78
C SER A 40 22.67 24.79 13.43
N LEU A 41 23.05 24.70 12.14
CA LEU A 41 24.33 24.12 11.71
C LEU A 41 25.57 24.71 12.43
N PRO A 42 25.68 26.03 12.70
CA PRO A 42 26.78 26.62 13.47
C PRO A 42 26.87 26.16 14.94
N GLU A 43 25.81 25.59 15.50
CA GLU A 43 25.78 25.10 16.88
C GLU A 43 26.01 23.58 16.93
N VAL A 44 25.38 22.82 16.02
CA VAL A 44 25.44 21.34 16.05
C VAL A 44 26.72 20.74 15.48
N HIS A 45 27.54 21.50 14.73
CA HIS A 45 28.78 20.97 14.11
C HIS A 45 29.90 20.65 15.12
N GLY A 46 29.79 21.12 16.37
CA GLY A 46 30.79 20.94 17.42
C GLY A 46 30.79 19.53 18.05
N SER A 47 29.70 18.77 17.89
CA SER A 47 29.56 17.42 18.43
C SER A 47 29.04 16.45 17.37
N THR A 48 29.69 15.28 17.29
CA THR A 48 29.37 14.23 16.31
C THR A 48 27.90 13.84 16.39
N MET A 49 27.38 13.55 17.60
CA MET A 49 26.01 13.06 17.78
C MET A 49 24.93 14.10 17.41
N THR A 50 25.17 15.39 17.69
CA THR A 50 24.24 16.46 17.27
C THR A 50 24.26 16.66 15.76
N SER A 51 25.44 16.60 15.14
CA SER A 51 25.58 16.70 13.68
C SER A 51 24.94 15.51 12.94
N GLU A 52 25.03 14.30 13.51
CA GLU A 52 24.41 13.09 12.97
C GLU A 52 22.89 13.09 13.14
N SER A 53 22.39 13.48 14.32
CA SER A 53 20.94 13.63 14.56
C SER A 53 20.31 14.64 13.60
N ALA A 54 20.92 15.82 13.45
CA ALA A 54 20.48 16.84 12.49
C ALA A 54 20.53 16.33 11.05
N THR A 55 21.61 15.63 10.65
CA THR A 55 21.72 15.02 9.32
C THR A 55 20.61 14.00 9.08
N GLN A 56 20.35 13.12 10.06
CA GLN A 56 19.39 12.03 9.93
C GLN A 56 17.95 12.57 9.86
N ARG A 57 17.62 13.60 10.65
CA ARG A 57 16.31 14.27 10.57
C ARG A 57 16.09 14.94 9.21
N PHE A 58 17.10 15.67 8.73
CA PHE A 58 17.07 16.29 7.39
C PHE A 58 16.94 15.25 6.27
N LEU A 59 17.61 14.10 6.39
CA LEU A 59 17.53 12.98 5.45
C LEU A 59 16.15 12.29 5.46
N VAL A 60 15.50 12.16 6.62
CA VAL A 60 14.11 11.67 6.73
C VAL A 60 13.14 12.62 6.04
N ILE A 61 13.26 13.93 6.27
CA ILE A 61 12.44 14.96 5.59
C ILE A 61 12.62 14.87 4.08
N MET A 62 13.86 14.92 3.59
CA MET A 62 14.14 14.97 2.15
C MET A 62 13.74 13.68 1.42
N ASN A 63 13.97 12.49 2.01
CA ASN A 63 13.56 11.23 1.39
C ASN A 63 12.04 11.11 1.18
N ARG A 64 11.21 11.81 1.98
CA ARG A 64 9.74 11.85 1.80
C ARG A 64 9.33 12.32 0.40
N TYR A 65 10.15 13.16 -0.22
CA TYR A 65 9.91 13.77 -1.53
C TYR A 65 10.60 13.03 -2.70
N GLN A 66 11.19 11.85 -2.48
CA GLN A 66 11.97 11.15 -3.51
C GLN A 66 11.12 10.74 -4.75
N GLU A 67 9.85 10.40 -4.56
CA GLU A 67 8.92 10.07 -5.67
C GLU A 67 8.28 11.33 -6.31
N GLN A 68 8.30 12.48 -5.62
CA GLN A 68 7.74 13.76 -6.09
C GLN A 68 8.73 14.93 -5.91
N PRO A 69 9.96 14.84 -6.46
CA PRO A 69 11.05 15.76 -6.10
C PRO A 69 10.86 17.19 -6.63
N HIS A 70 9.90 17.41 -7.54
CA HIS A 70 9.55 18.74 -8.06
C HIS A 70 8.92 19.65 -7.00
N LEU A 71 8.30 19.09 -5.96
CA LEU A 71 7.73 19.86 -4.84
C LEU A 71 8.79 20.65 -4.06
N LEU A 72 10.07 20.29 -4.19
CA LEU A 72 11.19 21.02 -3.59
C LEU A 72 11.62 22.26 -4.41
N ASP A 73 11.27 22.36 -5.70
CA ASP A 73 11.78 23.40 -6.61
C ASP A 73 11.62 24.84 -6.09
N PRO A 74 10.47 25.27 -5.54
CA PRO A 74 10.29 26.62 -4.99
C PRO A 74 11.17 26.93 -3.77
N HIS A 75 11.85 25.91 -3.21
CA HIS A 75 12.60 26.02 -1.95
C HIS A 75 14.12 25.78 -2.11
N LEU A 76 14.58 25.30 -3.27
CA LEU A 76 16.00 24.97 -3.49
C LEU A 76 16.92 26.17 -3.34
N GLU A 77 16.53 27.34 -3.85
CA GLU A 77 17.37 28.54 -3.92
C GLU A 77 17.74 29.06 -2.52
N TRP A 78 16.77 29.21 -1.62
CA TRP A 78 17.05 29.69 -0.26
C TRP A 78 17.77 28.64 0.59
N MET A 79 17.48 27.35 0.41
CA MET A 79 18.23 26.28 1.07
C MET A 79 19.71 26.28 0.64
N LEU A 80 19.96 26.43 -0.66
CA LEU A 80 21.31 26.50 -1.23
C LEU A 80 22.08 27.71 -0.69
N ASN A 81 21.48 28.91 -0.73
CA ASN A 81 22.11 30.14 -0.27
C ASN A 81 22.49 30.09 1.22
N MET A 82 21.58 29.64 2.10
CA MET A 82 21.87 29.49 3.54
C MET A 82 23.08 28.58 3.81
N ILE A 83 23.22 27.50 3.05
CA ILE A 83 24.34 26.56 3.26
C ILE A 83 25.65 27.09 2.64
N LEU A 84 25.57 27.82 1.52
CA LEU A 84 26.74 28.40 0.86
C LEU A 84 27.35 29.57 1.64
N GLU A 85 26.59 30.29 2.46
CA GLU A 85 27.13 31.30 3.39
C GLU A 85 28.14 30.67 4.37
N PHE A 86 27.84 29.48 4.92
CA PHE A 86 28.77 28.74 5.78
C PHE A 86 30.00 28.23 5.02
N VAL A 87 29.84 27.81 3.76
CA VAL A 87 30.94 27.29 2.93
C VAL A 87 31.90 28.40 2.45
N ARG A 88 31.37 29.59 2.12
CA ARG A 88 32.16 30.74 1.62
C ARG A 88 32.86 31.54 2.73
N SER A 89 32.47 31.37 3.99
CA SER A 89 33.07 32.07 5.13
C SER A 89 34.44 31.50 5.51
N GLU A 90 35.51 32.31 5.37
CA GLU A 90 36.87 31.96 5.82
C GLU A 90 36.98 31.68 7.33
N LYS A 91 36.00 32.13 8.12
CA LYS A 91 35.93 31.92 9.57
C LYS A 91 35.28 30.58 9.94
N SER A 92 34.70 29.87 8.98
CA SER A 92 33.99 28.61 9.23
C SER A 92 34.99 27.49 9.54
N PRO A 93 34.86 26.77 10.67
CA PRO A 93 35.73 25.63 10.97
C PRO A 93 35.48 24.49 9.97
N PRO A 94 36.49 23.65 9.65
CA PRO A 94 36.34 22.59 8.65
C PRO A 94 35.16 21.64 8.90
N SER A 95 34.83 21.33 10.16
CA SER A 95 33.67 20.48 10.49
C SER A 95 32.33 21.10 10.08
N LEU A 96 32.16 22.43 10.20
CA LEU A 96 30.96 23.12 9.70
C LEU A 96 30.89 23.10 8.17
N VAL A 97 32.02 23.30 7.49
CA VAL A 97 32.11 23.26 6.01
C VAL A 97 31.79 21.84 5.49
N HIS A 98 32.32 20.79 6.13
CA HIS A 98 32.00 19.41 5.77
C HIS A 98 30.54 19.03 6.04
N LEU A 99 29.95 19.48 7.17
CA LEU A 99 28.53 19.26 7.47
C LEU A 99 27.62 19.98 6.45
N SER A 100 27.99 21.21 6.07
CA SER A 100 27.32 22.00 5.03
C SER A 100 27.28 21.25 3.69
N PHE A 101 28.42 20.72 3.23
CA PHE A 101 28.46 19.91 2.00
C PHE A 101 27.64 18.62 2.08
N LYS A 102 27.54 17.99 3.27
CA LYS A 102 26.69 16.80 3.50
C LYS A 102 25.21 17.09 3.27
N PHE A 103 24.72 18.26 3.69
CA PHE A 103 23.33 18.69 3.47
C PHE A 103 23.06 19.04 1.99
N LEU A 104 24.00 19.72 1.31
CA LEU A 104 23.91 19.99 -0.14
C LEU A 104 23.82 18.68 -0.96
N TYR A 105 24.57 17.65 -0.57
CA TYR A 105 24.49 16.33 -1.21
C TYR A 105 23.11 15.68 -1.06
N ILE A 106 22.47 15.76 0.12
CA ILE A 106 21.14 15.19 0.35
C ILE A 106 20.08 15.84 -0.55
N ILE A 107 20.09 17.18 -0.66
CA ILE A 107 19.19 17.92 -1.57
C ILE A 107 19.43 17.48 -3.03
N CYS A 108 20.70 17.44 -3.46
CA CYS A 108 21.08 17.05 -4.82
C CYS A 108 20.66 15.60 -5.17
N LYS A 109 20.80 14.67 -4.20
CA LYS A 109 20.41 13.25 -4.34
C LYS A 109 18.90 13.10 -4.55
N VAL A 110 18.09 13.80 -3.77
CA VAL A 110 16.62 13.72 -3.88
C VAL A 110 16.11 14.46 -5.11
N ARG A 111 16.57 15.69 -5.35
CA ARG A 111 16.05 16.50 -6.47
C ARG A 111 16.50 16.00 -7.83
N GLY A 112 17.74 15.51 -7.93
CA GLY A 112 18.43 15.20 -9.17
C GLY A 112 19.35 16.33 -9.65
N TYR A 113 20.61 15.96 -9.90
CA TYR A 113 21.73 16.91 -10.13
C TYR A 113 21.49 18.00 -11.18
N LYS A 114 20.74 17.75 -12.26
CA LYS A 114 20.63 18.68 -13.39
C LYS A 114 20.04 20.03 -12.98
N ILE A 115 19.03 19.99 -12.11
CA ILE A 115 18.29 21.17 -11.66
C ILE A 115 19.04 21.82 -10.49
N PHE A 116 19.57 21.00 -9.57
CA PHE A 116 20.42 21.49 -8.48
C PHE A 116 21.68 22.24 -8.99
N MET A 117 22.35 21.73 -10.03
CA MET A 117 23.53 22.37 -10.63
C MET A 117 23.21 23.66 -11.39
N GLN A 118 21.96 23.90 -11.81
CA GLN A 118 21.56 25.15 -12.46
C GLN A 118 21.44 26.32 -11.46
N LEU A 119 21.25 26.01 -10.17
CA LEU A 119 21.19 26.98 -9.09
C LEU A 119 22.56 27.23 -8.43
N PHE A 120 23.56 26.39 -8.70
CA PHE A 120 24.89 26.52 -8.11
C PHE A 120 25.62 27.75 -8.70
N PRO A 121 26.27 28.57 -7.86
CA PRO A 121 27.02 29.72 -8.36
C PRO A 121 28.21 29.26 -9.20
N HIS A 122 28.46 30.02 -10.26
CA HIS A 122 29.48 29.76 -11.27
C HIS A 122 30.31 31.03 -11.50
N GLU A 123 30.50 31.79 -10.43
CA GLU A 123 31.23 33.06 -10.45
C GLU A 123 32.74 32.85 -10.35
N VAL A 124 33.51 33.75 -10.95
CA VAL A 124 34.98 33.72 -10.89
C VAL A 124 35.49 33.82 -9.44
N ALA A 125 34.70 34.41 -8.54
CA ALA A 125 34.99 34.52 -7.12
C ALA A 125 35.08 33.14 -6.40
N ASP A 126 34.28 32.15 -6.82
CA ASP A 126 34.28 30.81 -6.21
C ASP A 126 35.47 29.95 -6.64
N VAL A 127 36.18 30.32 -7.72
CA VAL A 127 37.31 29.56 -8.26
C VAL A 127 38.51 29.56 -7.31
N GLN A 128 38.84 30.70 -6.70
CA GLN A 128 40.00 30.81 -5.82
C GLN A 128 39.85 29.99 -4.52
N PRO A 129 38.74 30.09 -3.75
CA PRO A 129 38.51 29.23 -2.58
C PRO A 129 38.55 27.73 -2.90
N VAL A 130 38.02 27.31 -4.07
CA VAL A 130 38.09 25.90 -4.51
C VAL A 130 39.52 25.48 -4.82
N LEU A 131 40.32 26.33 -5.47
CA LEU A 131 41.75 26.06 -5.70
C LEU A 131 42.55 26.02 -4.39
N ASP A 132 42.25 26.87 -3.41
CA ASP A 132 42.91 26.87 -2.11
C ASP A 132 42.53 25.66 -1.25
N LEU A 133 41.29 25.18 -1.34
CA LEU A 133 40.86 23.91 -0.73
C LEU A 133 41.56 22.70 -1.35
N LEU A 134 41.69 22.66 -2.69
CA LEU A 134 42.41 21.60 -3.40
C LEU A 134 43.92 21.65 -3.11
N SER A 135 44.51 22.84 -3.00
CA SER A 135 45.95 23.03 -2.74
C SER A 135 46.38 22.68 -1.30
N ARG A 136 45.43 22.43 -0.39
CA ARG A 136 45.68 21.98 0.98
C ARG A 136 45.75 20.45 1.13
N GLN A 137 45.58 19.68 0.05
CA GLN A 137 45.73 18.22 0.05
C GLN A 137 47.21 17.81 -0.14
N ASP A 138 47.75 16.89 0.67
CA ASP A 138 49.13 16.41 0.52
C ASP A 138 49.27 15.47 -0.70
N PRO A 139 50.10 15.80 -1.72
CA PRO A 139 50.33 14.95 -2.88
C PRO A 139 50.99 13.59 -2.59
N LYS A 140 51.50 13.37 -1.37
CA LYS A 140 52.08 12.08 -0.95
C LYS A 140 51.05 11.12 -0.38
N ASP A 141 49.89 11.61 0.07
CA ASP A 141 48.92 10.82 0.83
C ASP A 141 47.79 10.26 -0.05
N SER A 142 48.15 9.73 -1.23
CA SER A 142 47.19 9.09 -2.14
C SER A 142 46.66 7.74 -1.61
N GLU A 143 47.30 7.20 -0.57
CA GLU A 143 47.01 5.86 -0.03
C GLU A 143 45.99 5.91 1.10
N SER A 144 46.01 6.91 2.01
CA SER A 144 45.07 6.96 3.15
C SER A 144 43.60 6.97 2.71
N TYR A 145 43.25 7.81 1.73
CA TYR A 145 41.88 7.97 1.21
C TYR A 145 41.34 6.72 0.49
N LEU A 146 42.21 5.78 0.09
CA LEU A 146 41.78 4.48 -0.45
C LEU A 146 41.39 3.47 0.64
N LEU A 147 41.77 3.72 1.90
CA LEU A 147 41.59 2.83 3.05
C LEU A 147 40.40 3.24 3.96
N VAL A 148 39.68 4.32 3.61
CA VAL A 148 38.57 4.87 4.43
C VAL A 148 37.23 4.21 4.08
N CYS A 149 36.32 4.22 5.05
CA CYS A 149 35.01 3.55 5.01
C CYS A 149 33.99 4.19 4.04
N ASP A 150 34.15 5.47 3.71
CA ASP A 150 33.11 6.30 3.07
C ASP A 150 33.32 6.53 1.56
N SER A 151 32.30 7.11 0.92
CA SER A 151 32.22 7.31 -0.53
C SER A 151 33.41 8.02 -1.18
N PRO A 152 34.15 8.96 -0.58
CA PRO A 152 35.31 9.56 -1.26
C PRO A 152 36.44 8.60 -1.61
N ARG A 153 36.43 7.34 -1.16
CA ARG A 153 37.21 6.24 -1.75
C ARG A 153 36.88 6.04 -3.25
N ASP A 154 35.60 6.15 -3.63
CA ASP A 154 35.10 6.16 -5.01
C ASP A 154 35.67 7.31 -5.84
N ALA A 155 35.87 8.48 -5.24
CA ALA A 155 36.48 9.63 -5.90
C ALA A 155 38.02 9.56 -5.92
N ALA A 156 38.64 9.07 -4.84
CA ALA A 156 40.08 8.80 -4.76
C ALA A 156 40.51 7.81 -5.85
N SER A 157 39.75 6.73 -6.08
CA SER A 157 40.03 5.81 -7.20
C SER A 157 39.95 6.46 -8.59
N VAL A 158 39.13 7.51 -8.76
CA VAL A 158 39.13 8.33 -10.00
C VAL A 158 40.39 9.19 -10.06
N LEU A 159 40.71 9.92 -8.99
CA LEU A 159 41.86 10.82 -8.92
C LEU A 159 43.17 10.06 -9.13
N VAL A 160 43.40 8.97 -8.40
CA VAL A 160 44.58 8.10 -8.53
C VAL A 160 44.65 7.53 -9.95
N SER A 161 43.54 7.05 -10.53
CA SER A 161 43.56 6.56 -11.92
C SER A 161 43.96 7.63 -12.92
N LYS A 162 43.51 8.89 -12.77
CA LYS A 162 43.94 10.00 -13.62
C LYS A 162 45.41 10.34 -13.38
N PHE A 163 45.83 10.46 -12.12
CA PHE A 163 47.17 10.87 -11.72
C PHE A 163 48.24 9.90 -12.22
N MET A 164 48.07 8.59 -11.99
CA MET A 164 49.02 7.56 -12.44
C MET A 164 49.11 7.42 -13.97
N THR A 165 48.09 7.88 -14.71
CA THR A 165 48.12 7.92 -16.19
C THR A 165 48.74 9.17 -16.79
N ARG A 166 49.13 10.17 -15.97
CA ARG A 166 49.85 11.34 -16.47
C ARG A 166 51.26 10.94 -16.94
N PRO A 167 51.78 11.46 -18.07
CA PRO A 167 53.10 11.08 -18.59
C PRO A 167 54.26 11.28 -17.61
N ASP A 168 54.21 12.35 -16.81
CA ASP A 168 55.24 12.75 -15.84
C ASP A 168 55.22 11.93 -14.53
N VAL A 169 54.05 11.44 -14.14
CA VAL A 169 53.84 10.58 -12.97
C VAL A 169 54.10 9.12 -13.30
N LYS A 170 53.59 8.65 -14.44
CA LYS A 170 53.63 7.24 -14.86
C LYS A 170 55.04 6.64 -14.76
N GLN A 171 56.03 7.34 -15.30
CA GLN A 171 57.44 6.90 -15.33
C GLN A 171 58.09 6.75 -13.94
N LYS A 172 57.47 7.29 -12.87
CA LYS A 172 58.06 7.37 -11.53
C LYS A 172 57.23 6.71 -10.42
N ARG A 173 55.95 6.41 -10.66
CA ARG A 173 55.01 5.94 -9.61
C ARG A 173 54.03 4.85 -10.06
N LEU A 174 53.92 4.53 -11.36
CA LEU A 174 53.00 3.48 -11.81
C LEU A 174 53.42 2.09 -11.30
N GLY A 175 54.73 1.79 -11.28
CA GLY A 175 55.26 0.56 -10.71
C GLY A 175 54.90 0.42 -9.23
N ASP A 176 55.38 1.36 -8.41
CA ASP A 176 55.11 1.45 -6.96
C ASP A 176 53.62 1.23 -6.63
N PHE A 177 52.72 1.87 -7.37
CA PHE A 177 51.27 1.78 -7.14
C PHE A 177 50.67 0.43 -7.54
N LEU A 178 51.19 -0.21 -8.61
CA LEU A 178 50.76 -1.54 -9.02
C LEU A 178 51.30 -2.61 -8.06
N ASP A 179 52.55 -2.50 -7.62
CA ASP A 179 53.15 -3.40 -6.63
C ASP A 179 52.42 -3.30 -5.28
N TRP A 180 52.08 -2.08 -4.84
CA TRP A 180 51.19 -1.84 -3.69
C TRP A 180 49.84 -2.53 -3.90
N SER A 181 49.19 -2.30 -5.05
CA SER A 181 47.85 -2.86 -5.34
C SER A 181 47.84 -4.40 -5.34
N LEU A 182 48.85 -5.03 -5.95
CA LEU A 182 49.04 -6.48 -5.98
C LEU A 182 49.32 -7.05 -4.59
N THR A 183 50.19 -6.38 -3.82
CA THR A 183 50.50 -6.75 -2.43
C THR A 183 49.26 -6.69 -1.55
N THR A 184 48.48 -5.61 -1.66
CA THR A 184 47.21 -5.42 -0.94
C THR A 184 46.19 -6.50 -1.30
N ILE A 185 45.93 -6.75 -2.59
CA ILE A 185 45.00 -7.80 -3.02
C ILE A 185 45.42 -9.17 -2.47
N SER A 186 46.71 -9.48 -2.48
CA SER A 186 47.25 -10.76 -2.01
C SER A 186 47.16 -10.92 -0.48
N GLN A 187 47.44 -9.87 0.31
CA GLN A 187 47.61 -9.97 1.77
C GLN A 187 46.32 -9.72 2.59
N THR A 188 45.35 -8.99 2.04
CA THR A 188 44.21 -8.45 2.82
C THR A 188 42.98 -9.39 2.78
N ASN A 189 42.53 -9.92 3.92
CA ASN A 189 41.52 -11.01 3.97
C ASN A 189 40.05 -10.55 4.05
N ASP A 190 39.15 -11.17 3.28
CA ASP A 190 37.69 -10.94 3.23
C ASP A 190 36.90 -11.20 4.55
N GLN A 191 37.57 -11.30 5.70
CA GLN A 191 36.98 -11.59 7.02
C GLN A 191 36.73 -10.35 7.88
N SER A 192 37.53 -9.29 7.77
CA SER A 192 37.34 -8.06 8.56
C SER A 192 36.76 -6.92 7.74
N VAL A 193 35.95 -6.06 8.37
CA VAL A 193 35.32 -4.90 7.71
C VAL A 193 36.37 -3.97 7.11
N ARG A 194 37.48 -3.75 7.82
CA ARG A 194 38.61 -2.95 7.34
C ARG A 194 39.24 -3.57 6.10
N ASP A 195 39.53 -4.87 6.14
CA ASP A 195 40.19 -5.57 5.04
C ASP A 195 39.32 -5.58 3.76
N ILE A 196 38.01 -5.81 3.91
CA ILE A 196 37.01 -5.68 2.84
C ILE A 196 37.06 -4.27 2.21
N MET A 197 37.16 -3.22 3.02
CA MET A 197 37.19 -1.82 2.54
C MET A 197 38.48 -1.48 1.79
N VAL A 198 39.62 -1.99 2.27
CA VAL A 198 40.93 -1.84 1.62
C VAL A 198 40.96 -2.56 0.27
N LEU A 199 40.45 -3.80 0.23
CA LEU A 199 40.36 -4.60 -0.99
C LEU A 199 39.43 -3.96 -2.04
N ASP A 200 38.29 -3.40 -1.62
CA ASP A 200 37.38 -2.64 -2.51
C ASP A 200 38.11 -1.43 -3.13
N GLY A 201 38.82 -0.63 -2.32
CA GLY A 201 39.57 0.54 -2.78
C GLY A 201 40.66 0.20 -3.80
N ALA A 202 41.42 -0.88 -3.58
CA ALA A 202 42.44 -1.37 -4.51
C ALA A 202 41.82 -1.85 -5.84
N LEU A 203 40.85 -2.78 -5.78
CA LEU A 203 40.18 -3.33 -6.95
C LEU A 203 39.48 -2.25 -7.79
N GLN A 204 38.85 -1.29 -7.12
CA GLN A 204 38.18 -0.18 -7.77
C GLN A 204 39.19 0.75 -8.46
N SER A 205 40.31 1.07 -7.81
CA SER A 205 41.38 1.90 -8.39
C SER A 205 42.01 1.26 -9.62
N LEU A 206 42.31 -0.04 -9.57
CA LEU A 206 42.76 -0.79 -10.75
C LEU A 206 41.69 -0.78 -11.87
N ALA A 207 40.41 -1.01 -11.54
CA ALA A 207 39.32 -0.99 -12.52
C ALA A 207 39.06 0.40 -13.14
N LYS A 208 39.52 1.48 -12.49
CA LYS A 208 39.51 2.86 -13.03
C LYS A 208 40.80 3.15 -13.82
N LEU A 209 41.95 2.69 -13.35
CA LEU A 209 43.24 2.76 -14.04
C LEU A 209 43.16 2.09 -15.43
N PHE A 210 42.72 0.83 -15.48
CA PHE A 210 42.50 0.10 -16.74
C PHE A 210 41.23 0.54 -17.52
N LYS A 211 40.49 1.56 -17.04
CA LYS A 211 39.47 2.27 -17.84
C LYS A 211 40.06 3.50 -18.55
N HIS A 212 41.07 4.14 -17.97
CA HIS A 212 41.53 5.48 -18.35
C HIS A 212 42.97 5.53 -18.88
N GLY A 213 43.83 4.57 -18.53
CA GLY A 213 45.19 4.47 -19.05
C GLY A 213 45.26 3.97 -20.49
N LYS A 214 46.39 4.27 -21.15
CA LYS A 214 46.68 3.78 -22.50
C LYS A 214 46.94 2.28 -22.46
N ARG A 215 46.54 1.57 -23.52
CA ARG A 215 46.77 0.11 -23.65
C ARG A 215 48.25 -0.23 -23.49
N ASP A 216 49.10 0.47 -24.22
CA ASP A 216 50.52 0.12 -24.37
C ASP A 216 51.32 0.42 -23.08
N ASP A 217 50.76 1.27 -22.20
CA ASP A 217 51.29 1.59 -20.88
C ASP A 217 50.91 0.55 -19.81
N LEU A 218 49.82 -0.20 -20.02
CA LEU A 218 49.23 -1.12 -19.04
C LEU A 218 49.30 -2.60 -19.45
N LEU A 219 49.54 -2.91 -20.73
CA LEU A 219 49.56 -4.26 -21.27
C LEU A 219 50.59 -5.15 -20.57
N GLN A 220 51.80 -4.64 -20.31
CA GLN A 220 52.88 -5.39 -19.66
C GLN A 220 52.57 -5.81 -18.21
N TYR A 221 51.57 -5.19 -17.57
CA TYR A 221 51.13 -5.52 -16.20
C TYR A 221 49.85 -6.36 -16.17
N ALA A 222 49.15 -6.48 -17.30
CA ALA A 222 47.83 -7.10 -17.35
C ALA A 222 47.83 -8.61 -16.99
N PRO A 223 48.80 -9.45 -17.41
CA PRO A 223 48.83 -10.86 -17.03
C PRO A 223 49.06 -11.05 -15.52
N THR A 224 50.00 -10.32 -14.93
CA THR A 224 50.31 -10.39 -13.50
C THR A 224 49.13 -9.99 -12.62
N ILE A 225 48.34 -8.99 -13.05
CA ILE A 225 47.13 -8.57 -12.35
C ILE A 225 46.01 -9.60 -12.51
N LEU A 226 45.88 -10.25 -13.67
CA LEU A 226 44.92 -11.36 -13.84
C LEU A 226 45.25 -12.51 -12.88
N GLN A 227 46.50 -12.97 -12.88
CA GLN A 227 46.98 -14.06 -12.03
C GLN A 227 46.79 -13.78 -10.54
N CYS A 228 46.97 -12.53 -10.10
CA CYS A 228 46.71 -12.10 -8.72
C CYS A 228 45.21 -12.15 -8.35
N LEU A 229 44.32 -11.88 -9.30
CA LEU A 229 42.86 -11.96 -9.08
C LEU A 229 42.36 -13.41 -9.07
N GLU A 230 42.95 -14.29 -9.88
CA GLU A 230 42.69 -15.74 -9.85
C GLU A 230 43.10 -16.32 -8.50
N GLN A 231 44.34 -16.06 -8.06
CA GLN A 231 44.83 -16.48 -6.74
C GLN A 231 43.99 -15.93 -5.57
N LYS A 232 43.24 -14.84 -5.79
CA LYS A 232 42.37 -14.24 -4.78
C LYS A 232 41.00 -14.93 -4.65
N ASN A 233 40.54 -15.71 -5.64
CA ASN A 233 39.23 -16.36 -5.65
C ASN A 233 38.06 -15.43 -5.25
N LEU A 234 38.04 -14.20 -5.78
CA LEU A 234 37.02 -13.19 -5.46
C LEU A 234 35.59 -13.70 -5.71
N SER A 235 35.39 -14.67 -6.59
CA SER A 235 34.12 -15.38 -6.84
C SER A 235 33.47 -15.96 -5.58
N GLU A 236 34.26 -16.40 -4.61
CA GLU A 236 33.75 -16.99 -3.35
C GLU A 236 33.42 -15.93 -2.28
N SER A 237 33.85 -14.68 -2.46
CA SER A 237 33.68 -13.61 -1.47
C SER A 237 32.22 -13.40 -1.08
N SER A 238 31.96 -13.27 0.22
CA SER A 238 30.62 -12.96 0.74
C SER A 238 30.07 -11.65 0.13
N GLN A 239 30.94 -10.68 -0.11
CA GLN A 239 30.62 -9.29 -0.43
C GLN A 239 30.31 -9.06 -1.92
N ALA A 240 29.05 -8.72 -2.20
CA ALA A 240 28.54 -8.45 -3.55
C ALA A 240 29.39 -7.45 -4.36
N MET A 241 29.86 -6.38 -3.70
CA MET A 241 30.62 -5.31 -4.35
C MET A 241 32.01 -5.78 -4.80
N LEU A 242 32.72 -6.54 -3.97
CA LEU A 242 34.05 -7.09 -4.29
C LEU A 242 33.98 -8.00 -5.53
N ARG A 243 33.03 -8.92 -5.58
CA ARG A 243 32.81 -9.80 -6.75
C ARG A 243 32.52 -8.99 -8.02
N LYS A 244 31.63 -8.01 -7.91
CA LYS A 244 31.28 -7.09 -9.02
C LYS A 244 32.47 -6.24 -9.47
N LEU A 245 33.43 -5.90 -8.58
CA LEU A 245 34.66 -5.17 -8.90
C LEU A 245 35.72 -6.08 -9.52
N GLY A 246 35.91 -7.31 -9.04
CA GLY A 246 36.75 -8.33 -9.67
C GLY A 246 36.33 -8.57 -11.12
N VAL A 247 35.03 -8.88 -11.34
CA VAL A 247 34.41 -8.97 -12.68
C VAL A 247 34.55 -7.66 -13.48
N LYS A 248 34.58 -6.49 -12.82
CA LYS A 248 34.82 -5.20 -13.51
C LYS A 248 36.25 -5.07 -13.99
N LEU A 249 37.23 -5.51 -13.21
CA LEU A 249 38.66 -5.44 -13.51
C LEU A 249 39.04 -6.49 -14.56
N ILE A 250 38.55 -7.73 -14.44
CA ILE A 250 38.69 -8.79 -15.45
C ILE A 250 38.13 -8.32 -16.81
N GLN A 251 36.94 -7.69 -16.83
CA GLN A 251 36.44 -7.00 -18.04
C GLN A 251 37.45 -5.98 -18.62
N ARG A 252 38.21 -5.27 -17.80
CA ARG A 252 39.19 -4.28 -18.28
C ARG A 252 40.47 -4.92 -18.78
N LEU A 253 40.97 -5.97 -18.12
CA LEU A 253 42.15 -6.72 -18.55
C LEU A 253 41.95 -7.30 -19.96
N GLY A 254 40.80 -7.96 -20.22
CA GLY A 254 40.42 -8.40 -21.58
C GLY A 254 40.38 -7.29 -22.64
N LEU A 255 40.02 -6.07 -22.23
CA LEU A 255 40.01 -4.87 -23.09
C LEU A 255 41.36 -4.14 -23.17
N THR A 256 42.38 -4.61 -22.44
CA THR A 256 43.79 -4.23 -22.62
C THR A 256 44.52 -5.27 -23.47
N PHE A 257 44.29 -6.57 -23.27
CA PHE A 257 44.84 -7.64 -24.13
C PHE A 257 44.49 -7.40 -25.60
N LEU A 258 43.19 -7.34 -25.92
CA LEU A 258 42.71 -7.05 -27.28
C LEU A 258 42.98 -5.59 -27.69
N LYS A 259 43.57 -5.35 -28.87
CA LYS A 259 43.69 -3.98 -29.44
C LYS A 259 42.28 -3.39 -29.67
N PRO A 260 42.09 -2.06 -29.56
CA PRO A 260 40.80 -1.44 -29.87
C PRO A 260 40.47 -1.60 -31.36
N ARG A 261 39.48 -2.44 -31.68
CA ARG A 261 38.82 -2.50 -32.99
C ARG A 261 37.31 -2.43 -32.86
N LEU A 262 36.65 -2.05 -33.95
CA LEU A 262 35.22 -2.27 -34.16
C LEU A 262 35.09 -3.51 -35.04
N ALA A 263 34.33 -4.51 -34.59
CA ALA A 263 34.01 -5.68 -35.42
C ALA A 263 33.34 -5.25 -36.74
N THR A 264 33.98 -5.56 -37.85
CA THR A 264 33.51 -5.44 -39.25
C THR A 264 32.26 -6.29 -39.47
N TRP A 265 32.35 -7.57 -39.07
CA TRP A 265 31.33 -8.62 -39.19
C TRP A 265 30.04 -8.39 -38.39
N ARG A 266 29.99 -7.38 -37.51
CA ARG A 266 28.83 -7.10 -36.66
C ARG A 266 27.58 -6.81 -37.51
N TYR A 267 26.40 -7.18 -37.02
CA TYR A 267 25.14 -6.76 -37.64
C TYR A 267 24.98 -5.23 -37.55
N GLN A 268 24.72 -4.58 -38.69
CA GLN A 268 24.56 -3.12 -38.78
C GLN A 268 23.17 -2.77 -39.30
N ARG A 269 22.24 -2.52 -38.36
CA ARG A 269 20.92 -1.95 -38.65
C ARG A 269 21.06 -0.66 -39.47
N GLY A 270 20.19 -0.48 -40.46
CA GLY A 270 20.28 0.61 -41.44
C GLY A 270 20.28 2.01 -40.80
N SER A 271 21.00 2.93 -41.43
CA SER A 271 20.95 4.38 -41.21
C SER A 271 20.70 4.87 -39.77
N ARG A 272 21.66 4.63 -38.88
CA ARG A 272 21.63 5.08 -37.47
C ARG A 272 21.63 6.62 -37.25
N SER A 273 21.61 7.42 -38.31
CA SER A 273 21.58 8.88 -38.24
C SER A 273 20.36 9.44 -38.98
N LEU A 274 19.55 10.23 -38.29
CA LEU A 274 18.45 10.97 -38.91
C LEU A 274 18.96 11.95 -39.98
N ALA A 275 20.17 12.51 -39.80
CA ALA A 275 20.79 13.38 -40.78
C ALA A 275 21.22 12.63 -42.07
N ALA A 276 21.59 11.34 -41.97
CA ALA A 276 21.84 10.50 -43.14
C ALA A 276 20.54 10.16 -43.89
N ASN A 277 19.46 9.86 -43.16
CA ASN A 277 18.14 9.65 -43.77
C ASN A 277 17.60 10.93 -44.44
N LEU A 278 17.98 12.11 -43.97
CA LEU A 278 17.65 13.38 -44.61
C LEU A 278 18.54 13.65 -45.85
N SER A 279 19.84 13.36 -45.80
CA SER A 279 20.76 13.62 -46.93
C SER A 279 20.62 12.63 -48.09
N MET A 280 20.24 11.37 -47.83
CA MET A 280 20.00 10.37 -48.88
C MET A 280 18.79 10.68 -49.78
N SER A 281 18.05 11.76 -49.52
CA SER A 281 17.03 12.27 -50.43
C SER A 281 17.57 12.90 -51.72
N GLN A 282 18.90 13.11 -51.86
CA GLN A 282 19.53 13.76 -53.03
C GLN A 282 20.82 13.10 -53.54
N SER A 283 20.89 11.77 -53.70
CA SER A 283 21.86 11.15 -54.64
C SER A 283 21.48 9.73 -55.08
N THR A 284 21.05 9.58 -56.34
CA THR A 284 20.74 8.26 -56.94
C THR A 284 21.88 7.82 -57.87
N THR A 285 22.94 7.23 -57.30
CA THR A 285 24.06 6.65 -58.06
C THR A 285 24.56 5.33 -57.46
N VAL A 286 24.95 4.41 -58.33
CA VAL A 286 25.24 3.00 -58.02
C VAL A 286 26.65 2.79 -57.45
N ALA A 287 26.75 1.93 -56.42
CA ALA A 287 27.95 1.17 -56.06
C ALA A 287 27.48 -0.26 -55.69
N VAL A 288 27.82 -1.33 -56.42
CA VAL A 288 29.14 -1.97 -56.61
C VAL A 288 29.64 -2.64 -55.33
N THR A 289 29.67 -3.98 -55.36
CA THR A 289 30.02 -4.90 -54.27
C THR A 289 31.54 -5.08 -54.09
N PRO A 290 32.12 -4.85 -52.89
CA PRO A 290 33.53 -5.10 -52.61
C PRO A 290 33.75 -6.36 -51.74
N GLU A 291 33.30 -7.54 -52.20
CA GLU A 291 33.36 -8.79 -51.40
C GLU A 291 34.70 -9.56 -51.48
N VAL A 292 35.68 -9.10 -52.28
CA VAL A 292 36.83 -9.94 -52.70
C VAL A 292 38.17 -9.57 -52.02
N GLU A 293 38.31 -8.37 -51.44
CA GLU A 293 39.61 -7.90 -50.89
C GLU A 293 39.70 -7.92 -49.35
N THR A 294 38.59 -7.91 -48.62
CA THR A 294 38.58 -7.79 -47.15
C THR A 294 39.05 -9.04 -46.41
N HIS A 295 38.85 -10.25 -46.98
CA HIS A 295 39.14 -11.52 -46.31
C HIS A 295 40.61 -11.74 -45.90
N LYS A 296 41.57 -11.08 -46.56
CA LYS A 296 43.02 -11.32 -46.34
C LYS A 296 43.65 -10.55 -45.17
N LEU A 297 42.87 -9.83 -44.37
CA LEU A 297 43.38 -9.01 -43.26
C LEU A 297 42.80 -9.39 -41.88
N GLU A 298 41.93 -10.40 -41.79
CA GLU A 298 41.30 -10.80 -40.52
C GLU A 298 41.92 -12.04 -39.84
N GLU A 299 42.69 -12.85 -40.58
CA GLU A 299 43.28 -14.11 -40.09
C GLU A 299 44.55 -13.91 -39.24
N ASP A 300 45.37 -12.91 -39.56
CA ASP A 300 46.71 -12.68 -38.97
C ASP A 300 46.62 -11.83 -37.68
N TYR A 301 45.85 -12.31 -36.69
CA TYR A 301 45.64 -11.62 -35.41
C TYR A 301 45.80 -12.56 -34.20
N ASP A 302 46.98 -12.51 -33.57
CA ASP A 302 47.25 -13.21 -32.30
C ASP A 302 46.25 -12.81 -31.20
N ILE A 303 45.63 -13.81 -30.58
CA ILE A 303 44.75 -13.67 -29.42
C ILE A 303 45.48 -14.24 -28.22
N PRO A 304 45.76 -13.44 -27.17
CA PRO A 304 46.46 -13.92 -25.98
C PRO A 304 45.66 -14.99 -25.24
N GLU A 305 46.34 -16.04 -24.76
CA GLU A 305 45.74 -17.18 -24.06
C GLU A 305 44.98 -16.74 -22.79
N GLU A 306 45.44 -15.67 -22.12
CA GLU A 306 44.80 -15.07 -20.95
C GLU A 306 43.35 -14.59 -21.22
N LEU A 307 42.93 -14.50 -22.48
CA LEU A 307 41.58 -14.13 -22.85
C LEU A 307 40.55 -15.24 -22.60
N GLU A 308 40.95 -16.52 -22.65
CA GLU A 308 40.06 -17.65 -22.34
C GLU A 308 39.65 -17.59 -20.85
N THR A 309 40.62 -17.45 -19.96
CA THR A 309 40.44 -17.17 -18.52
C THR A 309 39.50 -15.98 -18.27
N VAL A 310 39.65 -14.88 -19.04
CA VAL A 310 38.78 -13.70 -18.93
C VAL A 310 37.35 -14.01 -19.36
N ILE A 311 37.14 -14.82 -20.41
CA ILE A 311 35.81 -15.23 -20.87
C ILE A 311 35.15 -16.17 -19.85
N GLU A 312 35.86 -17.16 -19.32
CA GLU A 312 35.37 -18.08 -18.29
C GLU A 312 34.89 -17.31 -17.04
N HIS A 313 35.73 -16.41 -16.49
CA HIS A 313 35.36 -15.58 -15.33
C HIS A 313 34.13 -14.70 -15.60
N LEU A 314 33.92 -14.27 -16.85
CA LEU A 314 32.72 -13.52 -17.23
C LEU A 314 31.48 -14.41 -17.37
N LEU A 315 31.62 -15.66 -17.84
CA LEU A 315 30.54 -16.64 -17.91
C LEU A 315 30.12 -17.10 -16.51
N VAL A 316 31.07 -17.41 -15.62
CA VAL A 316 30.81 -17.66 -14.19
C VAL A 316 30.13 -16.44 -13.55
N GLY A 317 30.57 -15.23 -13.90
CA GLY A 317 29.96 -13.98 -13.45
C GLY A 317 28.50 -13.78 -13.88
N LEU A 318 27.99 -14.47 -14.91
CA LEU A 318 26.56 -14.49 -15.25
C LEU A 318 25.72 -15.31 -14.26
N LYS A 319 26.33 -16.29 -13.58
CA LYS A 319 25.65 -17.22 -12.67
C LYS A 319 25.67 -16.76 -11.20
N ASP A 320 26.40 -15.69 -10.89
CA ASP A 320 26.50 -15.10 -9.56
C ASP A 320 25.12 -14.81 -8.94
N LYS A 321 24.97 -14.97 -7.62
CA LYS A 321 23.74 -14.72 -6.86
C LYS A 321 23.21 -13.26 -6.98
N GLU A 322 24.09 -12.29 -7.24
CA GLU A 322 23.78 -10.85 -7.24
C GLU A 322 23.62 -10.25 -8.64
N THR A 323 22.51 -9.53 -8.86
CA THR A 323 22.24 -8.82 -10.12
C THR A 323 23.33 -7.82 -10.50
N ILE A 324 23.98 -7.16 -9.53
CA ILE A 324 25.06 -6.21 -9.82
C ILE A 324 26.32 -6.87 -10.40
N VAL A 325 26.57 -8.15 -10.09
CA VAL A 325 27.70 -8.93 -10.63
C VAL A 325 27.33 -9.41 -12.04
N ARG A 326 26.15 -10.04 -12.19
CA ARG A 326 25.62 -10.51 -13.48
C ARG A 326 25.56 -9.41 -14.55
N TRP A 327 25.11 -8.21 -14.16
CA TRP A 327 25.07 -7.03 -15.03
C TRP A 327 26.47 -6.47 -15.36
N SER A 328 27.45 -6.66 -14.47
CA SER A 328 28.86 -6.34 -14.71
C SER A 328 29.47 -7.31 -15.73
N ALA A 329 29.15 -8.60 -15.61
CA ALA A 329 29.61 -9.71 -16.44
C ALA A 329 29.00 -9.70 -17.85
N ALA A 330 27.68 -9.55 -17.99
CA ALA A 330 26.98 -9.39 -19.26
C ALA A 330 27.54 -8.21 -20.08
N LYS A 331 27.79 -7.08 -19.42
CA LYS A 331 28.47 -5.91 -20.02
C LYS A 331 29.95 -6.19 -20.31
N GLY A 332 30.57 -7.14 -19.61
CA GLY A 332 31.87 -7.75 -19.88
C GLY A 332 31.90 -8.40 -21.25
N ILE A 333 31.15 -9.50 -21.38
CA ILE A 333 30.98 -10.29 -22.60
C ILE A 333 30.71 -9.37 -23.79
N GLY A 334 29.64 -8.56 -23.76
CA GLY A 334 29.32 -7.65 -24.86
C GLY A 334 30.41 -6.62 -25.22
N ARG A 335 31.40 -6.34 -24.36
CA ARG A 335 32.58 -5.53 -24.75
C ARG A 335 33.75 -6.37 -25.28
N VAL A 336 33.98 -7.56 -24.75
CA VAL A 336 35.09 -8.45 -25.16
C VAL A 336 34.77 -9.10 -26.50
N THR A 337 33.58 -9.71 -26.64
CA THR A 337 33.06 -10.29 -27.89
C THR A 337 33.11 -9.28 -29.05
N GLY A 338 32.86 -7.99 -28.78
CA GLY A 338 32.92 -6.92 -29.78
C GLY A 338 34.31 -6.56 -30.31
N ARG A 339 35.36 -7.28 -29.86
CA ARG A 339 36.73 -7.21 -30.37
C ARG A 339 37.28 -8.57 -30.84
N LEU A 340 36.51 -9.64 -30.76
CA LEU A 340 36.90 -10.96 -31.27
C LEU A 340 36.74 -11.06 -32.80
N PRO A 341 37.41 -12.03 -33.46
CA PRO A 341 37.01 -12.50 -34.79
C PRO A 341 35.59 -13.08 -34.75
N LYS A 342 34.96 -13.23 -35.92
CA LYS A 342 33.57 -13.68 -36.04
C LYS A 342 33.33 -15.05 -35.38
N GLU A 343 34.26 -15.98 -35.53
CA GLU A 343 34.12 -17.38 -35.10
C GLU A 343 34.12 -17.49 -33.57
N LEU A 344 35.20 -17.05 -32.92
CA LEU A 344 35.30 -16.98 -31.45
C LEU A 344 34.21 -16.08 -30.83
N ALA A 345 33.69 -15.09 -31.57
CA ALA A 345 32.57 -14.30 -31.09
C ALA A 345 31.26 -15.09 -31.05
N ASP A 346 31.02 -15.97 -32.02
CA ASP A 346 29.85 -16.87 -32.07
C ASP A 346 29.98 -18.05 -31.09
N GLU A 347 31.20 -18.52 -30.81
CA GLU A 347 31.47 -19.47 -29.71
C GLU A 347 31.07 -18.87 -28.35
N VAL A 348 31.46 -17.62 -28.08
CA VAL A 348 31.04 -16.90 -26.86
C VAL A 348 29.52 -16.66 -26.81
N VAL A 349 28.84 -16.55 -27.96
CA VAL A 349 27.37 -16.58 -28.00
C VAL A 349 26.87 -17.96 -27.58
N GLY A 350 27.47 -19.05 -28.10
CA GLY A 350 27.18 -20.43 -27.71
C GLY A 350 27.25 -20.66 -26.20
N SER A 351 28.36 -20.28 -25.55
CA SER A 351 28.53 -20.43 -24.10
C SER A 351 27.54 -19.60 -23.26
N VAL A 352 26.94 -18.55 -23.84
CA VAL A 352 25.85 -17.78 -23.21
C VAL A 352 24.50 -18.52 -23.33
N LEU A 353 24.30 -19.36 -24.35
CA LEU A 353 23.09 -20.18 -24.49
C LEU A 353 23.03 -21.32 -23.46
N ASP A 354 24.19 -21.86 -23.04
CA ASP A 354 24.26 -22.89 -22.00
C ASP A 354 23.65 -22.46 -20.67
N CYS A 355 23.65 -21.15 -20.36
CA CYS A 355 22.98 -20.57 -19.20
C CYS A 355 21.45 -20.79 -19.17
N PHE A 356 20.84 -21.23 -20.27
CA PHE A 356 19.42 -21.57 -20.38
C PHE A 356 19.14 -23.09 -20.33
N SER A 357 20.12 -23.89 -19.89
CA SER A 357 19.91 -25.31 -19.57
C SER A 357 18.85 -25.48 -18.46
N PHE A 358 18.17 -26.64 -18.44
CA PHE A 358 17.24 -27.00 -17.35
C PHE A 358 17.95 -27.39 -16.05
N GLN A 359 19.28 -27.57 -16.09
CA GLN A 359 20.14 -27.84 -14.93
C GLN A 359 20.67 -26.55 -14.29
N GLU A 360 20.52 -25.42 -14.98
CA GLU A 360 21.00 -24.11 -14.54
C GLU A 360 19.99 -23.38 -13.65
N THR A 361 20.50 -22.46 -12.84
CA THR A 361 19.69 -21.70 -11.86
C THR A 361 18.98 -20.51 -12.51
N ASP A 362 17.90 -20.02 -11.88
CA ASP A 362 17.26 -18.74 -12.24
C ASP A 362 18.25 -17.56 -12.32
N ASN A 363 19.31 -17.59 -11.51
CA ASN A 363 20.41 -16.62 -11.55
C ASN A 363 21.13 -16.63 -12.90
N ALA A 364 21.47 -17.83 -13.40
CA ALA A 364 22.11 -18.04 -14.69
C ALA A 364 21.20 -17.71 -15.87
N TRP A 365 19.93 -18.12 -15.82
CA TRP A 365 18.91 -17.75 -16.82
C TRP A 365 18.77 -16.22 -16.94
N HIS A 366 18.69 -15.53 -15.80
CA HIS A 366 18.65 -14.08 -15.75
C HIS A 366 19.95 -13.44 -16.28
N GLY A 367 21.12 -13.98 -15.93
CA GLY A 367 22.42 -13.55 -16.45
C GLY A 367 22.54 -13.71 -17.97
N GLY A 368 22.09 -14.85 -18.51
CA GLY A 368 22.01 -15.13 -19.95
C GLY A 368 21.13 -14.13 -20.68
N CYS A 369 19.95 -13.80 -20.15
CA CYS A 369 19.10 -12.73 -20.71
C CYS A 369 19.83 -11.38 -20.75
N LEU A 370 20.51 -10.98 -19.66
CA LEU A 370 21.28 -9.72 -19.65
C LEU A 370 22.43 -9.73 -20.68
N ALA A 371 23.07 -10.87 -20.90
CA ALA A 371 24.14 -11.04 -21.89
C ALA A 371 23.60 -10.98 -23.32
N LEU A 372 22.52 -11.70 -23.65
CA LEU A 372 21.85 -11.65 -24.96
C LEU A 372 21.35 -10.24 -25.31
N ALA A 373 20.80 -9.52 -24.33
CA ALA A 373 20.39 -8.13 -24.52
C ALA A 373 21.59 -7.21 -24.84
N GLU A 374 22.72 -7.34 -24.12
CA GLU A 374 23.93 -6.59 -24.42
C GLU A 374 24.55 -6.96 -25.77
N LEU A 375 24.58 -8.25 -26.15
CA LEU A 375 25.09 -8.73 -27.44
C LEU A 375 24.23 -8.20 -28.62
N GLY A 376 22.91 -8.37 -28.55
CA GLY A 376 21.98 -7.88 -29.58
C GLY A 376 22.04 -6.36 -29.75
N ARG A 377 22.01 -5.59 -28.64
CA ARG A 377 22.08 -4.11 -28.65
C ARG A 377 23.36 -3.56 -29.32
N ARG A 378 24.38 -4.41 -29.51
CA ARG A 378 25.67 -4.08 -30.12
C ARG A 378 25.86 -4.63 -31.54
N GLY A 379 24.92 -5.46 -32.04
CA GLY A 379 25.05 -6.18 -33.30
C GLY A 379 26.02 -7.37 -33.25
N LEU A 380 26.28 -7.91 -32.06
CA LEU A 380 27.22 -9.03 -31.87
C LEU A 380 26.54 -10.40 -31.85
N LEU A 381 25.24 -10.42 -31.55
CA LEU A 381 24.39 -11.55 -31.87
C LEU A 381 23.96 -11.41 -33.34
N LEU A 382 24.27 -12.41 -34.17
CA LEU A 382 23.95 -12.41 -35.60
C LEU A 382 22.53 -12.95 -35.85
N PRO A 383 21.83 -12.51 -36.92
CA PRO A 383 20.48 -12.99 -37.23
C PRO A 383 20.37 -14.51 -37.36
N SER A 384 21.43 -15.17 -37.84
CA SER A 384 21.53 -16.63 -37.95
C SER A 384 21.38 -17.38 -36.61
N ARG A 385 21.60 -16.72 -35.46
CA ARG A 385 21.42 -17.29 -34.11
C ARG A 385 20.04 -17.03 -33.51
N LEU A 386 19.16 -16.29 -34.20
CA LEU A 386 17.81 -16.02 -33.71
C LEU A 386 16.91 -17.27 -33.73
N THR A 387 17.23 -18.29 -34.54
CA THR A 387 16.66 -19.65 -34.43
C THR A 387 16.73 -20.19 -33.01
N ASP A 388 17.91 -20.06 -32.40
CA ASP A 388 18.30 -20.72 -31.16
C ASP A 388 17.82 -19.88 -29.96
N VAL A 389 17.94 -18.56 -30.10
CA VAL A 389 17.69 -17.58 -29.03
C VAL A 389 16.20 -17.30 -28.80
N VAL A 390 15.39 -17.16 -29.86
CA VAL A 390 13.98 -16.73 -29.72
C VAL A 390 13.13 -17.70 -28.89
N PRO A 391 13.22 -19.05 -29.05
CA PRO A 391 12.51 -19.98 -28.18
C PRO A 391 12.88 -19.86 -26.69
N LEU A 392 14.15 -19.55 -26.39
CA LEU A 392 14.63 -19.34 -25.03
C LEU A 392 14.04 -18.07 -24.42
N ILE A 393 13.96 -16.97 -25.17
CA ILE A 393 13.32 -15.72 -24.72
C ILE A 393 11.85 -15.95 -24.37
N VAL A 394 11.10 -16.68 -25.22
CA VAL A 394 9.67 -16.98 -24.97
C VAL A 394 9.51 -17.79 -23.68
N LYS A 395 10.36 -18.82 -23.46
CA LYS A 395 10.37 -19.59 -22.22
C LYS A 395 10.76 -18.74 -21.00
N SER A 396 11.69 -17.80 -21.16
CA SER A 396 12.12 -16.85 -20.12
C SER A 396 11.04 -15.83 -19.75
N LEU A 397 10.22 -15.36 -20.70
CA LEU A 397 9.07 -14.48 -20.42
C LEU A 397 8.01 -15.15 -19.54
N THR A 398 7.91 -16.48 -19.57
CA THR A 398 6.99 -17.28 -18.75
C THR A 398 7.68 -18.05 -17.61
N TYR A 399 8.95 -17.77 -17.30
CA TYR A 399 9.71 -18.51 -16.30
C TYR A 399 9.15 -18.29 -14.89
N ASP A 400 8.69 -19.34 -14.21
CA ASP A 400 8.17 -19.29 -12.84
C ASP A 400 8.51 -20.62 -12.13
N GLU A 401 9.46 -20.59 -11.21
CA GLU A 401 10.02 -21.77 -10.53
C GLU A 401 9.59 -21.80 -9.05
N LYS A 402 8.69 -22.74 -8.71
CA LYS A 402 8.16 -22.91 -7.34
C LYS A 402 9.24 -23.46 -6.40
N ARG A 403 9.74 -22.63 -5.47
CA ARG A 403 10.66 -23.02 -4.38
C ARG A 403 9.94 -22.97 -3.05
N GLY A 404 9.36 -24.09 -2.64
CA GLY A 404 8.58 -24.20 -1.41
C GLY A 404 7.32 -23.33 -1.45
N ALA A 405 7.24 -22.31 -0.58
CA ALA A 405 6.10 -21.41 -0.46
C ALA A 405 6.20 -20.14 -1.33
N CYS A 406 7.26 -19.96 -2.11
CA CYS A 406 7.42 -18.84 -3.04
C CYS A 406 7.72 -19.32 -4.47
N SER A 407 7.72 -18.39 -5.42
CA SER A 407 8.17 -18.65 -6.80
C SER A 407 9.26 -17.66 -7.20
N VAL A 408 10.27 -18.16 -7.91
CA VAL A 408 11.44 -17.41 -8.38
C VAL A 408 11.36 -17.29 -9.91
N GLY A 409 11.87 -16.20 -10.47
CA GLY A 409 11.81 -15.95 -11.91
C GLY A 409 11.39 -14.54 -12.32
N SER A 410 10.91 -13.68 -11.40
CA SER A 410 10.54 -12.30 -11.79
C SER A 410 11.74 -11.49 -12.30
N ASN A 411 12.94 -11.78 -11.79
CA ASN A 411 14.23 -11.39 -12.39
C ASN A 411 14.35 -11.87 -13.85
N VAL A 412 14.18 -13.17 -14.11
CA VAL A 412 14.28 -13.78 -15.46
C VAL A 412 13.27 -13.15 -16.43
N ARG A 413 12.01 -12.96 -16.00
CA ARG A 413 10.94 -12.38 -16.82
C ARG A 413 11.17 -10.91 -17.15
N ASP A 414 11.64 -10.12 -16.18
CA ASP A 414 12.03 -8.72 -16.37
C ASP A 414 13.21 -8.60 -17.36
N SER A 415 14.26 -9.41 -17.19
CA SER A 415 15.39 -9.40 -18.12
C SER A 415 15.03 -9.93 -19.51
N ALA A 416 14.08 -10.86 -19.63
CA ALA A 416 13.53 -11.29 -20.93
C ALA A 416 12.75 -10.17 -21.64
N CYS A 417 12.02 -9.33 -20.90
CA CYS A 417 11.43 -8.10 -21.45
C CYS A 417 12.53 -7.13 -21.93
N TYR A 418 13.64 -7.00 -21.20
CA TYR A 418 14.81 -6.21 -21.62
C TYR A 418 15.51 -6.77 -22.87
N VAL A 419 15.52 -8.10 -23.08
CA VAL A 419 15.95 -8.70 -24.37
C VAL A 419 14.99 -8.28 -25.48
N CYS A 420 13.68 -8.41 -25.29
CA CYS A 420 12.67 -8.02 -26.30
C CYS A 420 12.75 -6.53 -26.69
N TRP A 421 12.94 -5.65 -25.71
CA TRP A 421 13.20 -4.22 -25.92
C TRP A 421 14.51 -3.98 -26.67
N SER A 422 15.57 -4.73 -26.34
CA SER A 422 16.87 -4.59 -27.01
C SER A 422 16.82 -5.08 -28.46
N PHE A 423 16.07 -6.14 -28.74
CA PHE A 423 15.93 -6.73 -30.08
C PHE A 423 15.12 -5.83 -31.01
N ALA A 424 14.03 -5.22 -30.51
CA ALA A 424 13.24 -4.21 -31.22
C ALA A 424 14.08 -3.03 -31.74
N ARG A 425 15.19 -2.73 -31.06
CA ARG A 425 16.16 -1.69 -31.41
C ARG A 425 17.33 -2.20 -32.24
N ALA A 426 17.69 -3.47 -32.12
CA ALA A 426 18.85 -4.09 -32.75
C ALA A 426 18.61 -4.49 -34.21
N TYR A 427 17.48 -5.15 -34.50
CA TYR A 427 17.21 -5.77 -35.81
C TYR A 427 16.15 -5.02 -36.61
N GLU A 428 16.18 -5.21 -37.93
CA GLU A 428 15.07 -4.82 -38.83
C GLU A 428 13.94 -5.88 -38.80
N PRO A 429 12.70 -5.54 -39.24
CA PRO A 429 11.56 -6.46 -39.21
C PRO A 429 11.77 -7.75 -40.01
N GLU A 430 12.45 -7.67 -41.15
CA GLU A 430 12.64 -8.77 -42.10
C GLU A 430 13.51 -9.90 -41.51
N GLU A 431 14.53 -9.53 -40.73
CA GLU A 431 15.40 -10.50 -40.01
C GLU A 431 14.65 -11.27 -38.92
N LEU A 432 13.49 -10.78 -38.47
CA LEU A 432 12.65 -11.40 -37.46
C LEU A 432 11.51 -12.26 -38.08
N GLU A 433 11.31 -12.19 -39.39
CA GLU A 433 10.23 -12.89 -40.09
C GLU A 433 10.40 -14.43 -40.20
N PRO A 434 11.59 -15.01 -40.45
CA PRO A 434 11.73 -16.44 -40.75
C PRO A 434 11.32 -17.40 -39.61
N PHE A 435 11.37 -16.97 -38.35
CA PHE A 435 11.19 -17.85 -37.18
C PHE A 435 9.72 -18.09 -36.79
N VAL A 436 8.79 -17.67 -37.67
CA VAL A 436 7.33 -17.75 -37.51
C VAL A 436 6.80 -19.15 -37.24
N THR A 437 7.14 -20.11 -38.09
CA THR A 437 6.34 -21.33 -38.27
C THR A 437 6.67 -22.44 -37.28
N GLN A 438 7.92 -22.52 -36.83
CA GLN A 438 8.41 -23.60 -35.96
C GLN A 438 7.95 -23.44 -34.50
N ILE A 439 7.78 -22.19 -34.04
CA ILE A 439 7.44 -21.86 -32.64
C ILE A 439 5.93 -22.03 -32.35
N ALA A 440 5.16 -22.62 -33.28
CA ALA A 440 3.71 -22.74 -33.20
C ALA A 440 3.17 -23.88 -32.31
N ARG A 441 4.03 -24.77 -31.77
CA ARG A 441 3.59 -26.00 -31.06
C ARG A 441 3.86 -26.13 -29.54
N PRO A 442 4.90 -25.53 -28.90
CA PRO A 442 5.34 -25.97 -27.57
C PRO A 442 4.58 -25.39 -26.36
N ALA A 443 3.56 -24.55 -26.55
CA ALA A 443 2.71 -24.07 -25.44
C ALA A 443 1.93 -25.20 -24.70
N LEU A 444 1.99 -26.43 -25.23
CA LEU A 444 1.39 -27.65 -24.66
C LEU A 444 2.42 -28.65 -24.11
N GLN A 445 3.73 -28.34 -24.08
CA GLN A 445 4.78 -29.32 -23.69
C GLN A 445 5.84 -28.77 -22.72
N CYS A 446 5.41 -28.32 -21.55
CA CYS A 446 6.18 -28.27 -20.28
C CYS A 446 5.18 -27.99 -19.15
N GLN A 447 4.95 -28.84 -18.14
CA GLN A 447 5.52 -30.15 -17.76
C GLN A 447 4.35 -31.14 -17.45
N PHE A 448 4.66 -32.43 -17.25
CA PHE A 448 3.76 -33.60 -17.09
C PHE A 448 3.36 -34.33 -18.39
N GLU A 449 3.97 -35.51 -18.58
CA GLU A 449 3.42 -36.68 -19.28
C GLU A 449 3.15 -37.73 -18.16
N PRO A 450 2.07 -38.56 -18.19
CA PRO A 450 1.42 -39.09 -19.38
C PRO A 450 -0.12 -39.00 -19.44
N LEU A 451 -0.63 -38.60 -20.61
CA LEU A 451 -1.85 -39.16 -21.20
C LEU A 451 -1.94 -38.79 -22.69
N ARG A 452 -1.68 -39.74 -23.58
CA ARG A 452 -1.81 -39.55 -25.04
C ARG A 452 -3.26 -39.70 -25.47
N LEU A 453 -3.83 -38.67 -26.08
CA LEU A 453 -4.97 -38.78 -26.99
C LEU A 453 -4.63 -38.08 -28.32
N PRO A 454 -5.00 -38.65 -29.48
CA PRO A 454 -4.60 -38.10 -30.78
C PRO A 454 -5.50 -36.93 -31.19
N LEU A 455 -4.95 -35.71 -31.19
CA LEU A 455 -5.59 -34.56 -31.82
C LEU A 455 -5.63 -34.76 -33.35
N SER A 456 -6.83 -34.71 -33.93
CA SER A 456 -7.06 -34.98 -35.36
C SER A 456 -6.44 -33.92 -36.28
N SER A 457 -6.04 -34.34 -37.48
CA SER A 457 -5.21 -33.58 -38.44
C SER A 457 -5.94 -32.48 -39.24
N ALA A 458 -7.00 -31.87 -38.68
CA ALA A 458 -7.98 -31.09 -39.44
C ALA A 458 -7.82 -29.55 -39.38
N VAL A 459 -6.80 -29.01 -38.69
CA VAL A 459 -6.72 -27.56 -38.37
C VAL A 459 -5.43 -26.91 -38.91
N MET A 460 -5.10 -27.12 -40.19
CA MET A 460 -3.88 -26.58 -40.83
C MET A 460 -4.17 -25.74 -42.09
N THR A 461 -5.19 -24.87 -42.05
CA THR A 461 -5.65 -24.06 -43.21
C THR A 461 -5.93 -22.59 -42.88
N THR A 462 -5.07 -21.95 -42.08
CA THR A 462 -5.03 -20.48 -41.90
C THR A 462 -3.59 -19.97 -42.05
N PRO A 463 -3.33 -18.93 -42.87
CA PRO A 463 -1.96 -18.49 -43.18
C PRO A 463 -1.32 -17.66 -42.06
N SER A 464 0.01 -17.82 -41.93
CA SER A 464 1.00 -16.86 -41.37
C SER A 464 0.54 -15.81 -40.34
N LEU A 465 0.82 -16.07 -39.05
CA LEU A 465 0.94 -15.01 -38.03
C LEU A 465 2.42 -14.84 -37.63
N SER A 466 2.88 -13.59 -37.55
CA SER A 466 4.30 -13.19 -37.45
C SER A 466 4.98 -13.57 -36.11
N LEU A 467 6.33 -13.56 -36.08
CA LEU A 467 7.08 -13.64 -34.81
C LEU A 467 6.73 -12.45 -33.91
N ALA A 468 6.56 -11.27 -34.53
CA ALA A 468 6.04 -10.07 -33.88
C ALA A 468 4.75 -10.35 -33.10
N TYR A 469 3.77 -11.07 -33.67
CA TYR A 469 2.57 -11.48 -32.93
C TYR A 469 2.86 -12.40 -31.72
N ARG A 470 3.84 -13.31 -31.79
CA ARG A 470 4.19 -14.17 -30.63
C ARG A 470 4.82 -13.37 -29.50
N ILE A 471 5.75 -12.48 -29.83
CA ILE A 471 6.39 -11.58 -28.85
C ILE A 471 5.35 -10.59 -28.30
N ALA A 472 4.48 -10.03 -29.15
CA ALA A 472 3.34 -9.21 -28.75
C ALA A 472 2.45 -9.94 -27.73
N SER A 473 1.97 -11.13 -28.06
CA SER A 473 1.10 -11.92 -27.17
C SER A 473 1.78 -12.25 -25.84
N ALA A 474 3.05 -12.68 -25.86
CA ALA A 474 3.81 -12.99 -24.64
C ALA A 474 4.06 -11.74 -23.77
N LEU A 475 4.43 -10.61 -24.38
CA LEU A 475 4.60 -9.34 -23.67
C LEU A 475 3.27 -8.82 -23.10
N LEU A 476 2.15 -8.92 -23.82
CA LEU A 476 0.85 -8.52 -23.29
C LEU A 476 0.38 -9.43 -22.16
N ILE A 477 0.59 -10.74 -22.27
CA ILE A 477 0.34 -11.71 -21.19
C ILE A 477 1.15 -11.35 -19.94
N THR A 478 2.44 -11.02 -20.06
CA THR A 478 3.25 -10.56 -18.92
C THR A 478 2.80 -9.18 -18.42
N ALA A 479 2.39 -8.27 -19.32
CA ALA A 479 1.91 -6.93 -18.97
C ALA A 479 0.59 -6.94 -18.17
N VAL A 480 -0.34 -7.86 -18.44
CA VAL A 480 -1.60 -7.96 -17.66
C VAL A 480 -1.62 -9.04 -16.58
N PHE A 481 -0.88 -10.15 -16.72
CA PHE A 481 -1.02 -11.30 -15.82
C PHE A 481 0.20 -11.61 -14.94
N ASP A 482 1.34 -10.90 -15.05
CA ASP A 482 2.39 -11.04 -14.04
C ASP A 482 1.95 -10.45 -12.69
N ARG A 483 2.33 -11.12 -11.60
CA ARG A 483 2.14 -10.63 -10.23
C ARG A 483 3.04 -9.43 -9.93
N ASN A 484 4.27 -9.42 -10.44
CA ASN A 484 5.24 -8.36 -10.16
C ASN A 484 5.01 -7.14 -11.06
N VAL A 485 4.82 -5.97 -10.44
CA VAL A 485 4.57 -4.70 -11.14
C VAL A 485 5.72 -4.25 -12.04
N ASN A 486 6.96 -4.60 -11.70
CA ASN A 486 8.13 -4.29 -12.52
C ASN A 486 8.10 -5.10 -13.82
N CYS A 487 7.80 -6.41 -13.75
CA CYS A 487 7.63 -7.26 -14.93
C CYS A 487 6.48 -6.77 -15.82
N ARG A 488 5.35 -6.36 -15.24
CA ARG A 488 4.23 -5.77 -16.00
C ARG A 488 4.66 -4.51 -16.77
N ARG A 489 5.36 -3.60 -16.09
CA ARG A 489 5.90 -2.34 -16.65
C ARG A 489 6.98 -2.56 -17.71
N ALA A 490 7.91 -3.48 -17.47
CA ALA A 490 8.96 -3.85 -18.41
C ALA A 490 8.37 -4.47 -19.68
N ALA A 491 7.33 -5.31 -19.54
CA ALA A 491 6.63 -5.91 -20.67
C ALA A 491 5.83 -4.87 -21.48
N SER A 492 5.12 -3.95 -20.83
CA SER A 492 4.46 -2.79 -21.47
C SER A 492 5.46 -1.92 -22.24
N ALA A 493 6.58 -1.54 -21.63
CA ALA A 493 7.62 -0.74 -22.28
C ALA A 493 8.32 -1.48 -23.45
N ALA A 494 8.55 -2.79 -23.32
CA ALA A 494 9.06 -3.62 -24.41
C ALA A 494 8.06 -3.75 -25.56
N PHE A 495 6.76 -3.84 -25.26
CA PHE A 495 5.69 -3.86 -26.26
C PHE A 495 5.65 -2.53 -27.02
N GLN A 496 5.64 -1.40 -26.30
CA GLN A 496 5.67 -0.04 -26.87
C GLN A 496 6.87 0.20 -27.80
N GLU A 497 8.07 -0.23 -27.40
CA GLU A 497 9.28 -0.10 -28.23
C GLU A 497 9.20 -0.94 -29.52
N ASN A 498 8.57 -2.13 -29.46
CA ASN A 498 8.31 -2.94 -30.65
C ASN A 498 7.28 -2.28 -31.57
N VAL A 499 6.14 -1.84 -31.04
CA VAL A 499 5.10 -1.11 -31.81
C VAL A 499 5.72 0.07 -32.55
N GLY A 500 6.51 0.89 -31.86
CA GLY A 500 7.13 2.10 -32.42
C GLY A 500 8.36 1.89 -33.32
N ARG A 501 8.89 0.67 -33.48
CA ARG A 501 10.09 0.39 -34.32
C ARG A 501 9.98 -0.73 -35.32
N GLN A 502 9.07 -1.67 -35.08
CA GLN A 502 8.89 -2.86 -35.91
C GLN A 502 7.59 -2.77 -36.72
N GLY A 503 6.59 -1.99 -36.27
CA GLY A 503 5.34 -1.72 -36.99
C GLY A 503 4.41 -2.93 -37.20
N THR A 504 4.87 -4.13 -36.86
CA THR A 504 4.28 -5.45 -37.17
C THR A 504 3.43 -6.04 -36.05
N PHE A 505 3.11 -5.23 -35.03
CA PHE A 505 2.34 -5.63 -33.84
C PHE A 505 0.85 -5.30 -34.04
N PRO A 506 -0.06 -6.30 -34.20
CA PRO A 506 -1.50 -6.06 -34.40
C PRO A 506 -2.09 -5.18 -33.29
N HIS A 507 -2.85 -4.15 -33.67
CA HIS A 507 -3.50 -3.19 -32.76
C HIS A 507 -2.55 -2.51 -31.77
N GLY A 508 -1.26 -2.45 -32.09
CA GLY A 508 -0.22 -2.03 -31.17
C GLY A 508 -0.40 -0.62 -30.59
N ILE A 509 -0.88 0.34 -31.39
CA ILE A 509 -1.10 1.72 -30.94
C ILE A 509 -2.27 1.77 -29.95
N ASP A 510 -3.41 1.16 -30.31
CA ASP A 510 -4.62 1.09 -29.49
C ASP A 510 -4.34 0.44 -28.13
N ILE A 511 -3.52 -0.62 -28.14
CA ILE A 511 -3.12 -1.36 -26.94
C ILE A 511 -2.11 -0.58 -26.08
N VAL A 512 -1.11 0.10 -26.68
CA VAL A 512 -0.16 0.94 -25.93
C VAL A 512 -0.87 2.04 -25.15
N THR A 513 -1.93 2.62 -25.70
CA THR A 513 -2.72 3.67 -25.03
C THR A 513 -3.55 3.15 -23.85
N ALA A 514 -3.98 1.88 -23.87
CA ALA A 514 -4.77 1.27 -22.79
C ALA A 514 -3.93 0.50 -21.75
N ALA A 515 -2.72 0.07 -22.11
CA ALA A 515 -1.82 -0.75 -21.30
C ALA A 515 -0.49 -0.03 -21.00
N ASP A 516 -0.56 1.28 -20.70
CA ASP A 516 0.60 2.10 -20.38
C ASP A 516 1.27 1.75 -19.03
N TYR A 517 2.44 2.33 -18.78
CA TYR A 517 3.30 2.11 -17.60
C TYR A 517 2.62 2.38 -16.23
N TYR A 518 1.64 3.27 -16.17
CA TYR A 518 0.83 3.58 -15.00
C TYR A 518 -0.41 2.67 -14.94
N ALA A 519 -1.10 2.49 -16.07
CA ALA A 519 -2.29 1.64 -16.19
C ALA A 519 -1.99 0.18 -15.76
N VAL A 520 -0.83 -0.38 -16.16
CA VAL A 520 -0.38 -1.72 -15.74
C VAL A 520 0.15 -1.78 -14.29
N GLY A 521 0.13 -0.66 -13.57
CA GLY A 521 0.47 -0.60 -12.15
C GLY A 521 -0.50 -1.44 -11.29
N ASN A 522 -1.80 -1.28 -11.51
CA ASN A 522 -2.85 -1.91 -10.71
C ASN A 522 -3.22 -3.32 -11.24
N ILE A 523 -2.92 -4.36 -10.46
CA ILE A 523 -3.14 -5.77 -10.86
C ILE A 523 -4.63 -6.12 -11.09
N ASN A 524 -5.54 -5.52 -10.33
CA ASN A 524 -6.98 -5.77 -10.49
C ASN A 524 -7.47 -5.17 -11.82
N ASN A 525 -7.01 -3.95 -12.14
CA ASN A 525 -7.30 -3.30 -13.42
C ASN A 525 -6.72 -4.10 -14.60
N CYS A 526 -5.50 -4.63 -14.44
CA CYS A 526 -4.87 -5.50 -15.43
C CYS A 526 -5.71 -6.76 -15.72
N TYR A 527 -6.07 -7.51 -14.67
CA TYR A 527 -6.77 -8.79 -14.79
C TYR A 527 -8.22 -8.64 -15.27
N LEU A 528 -8.93 -7.58 -14.85
CA LEU A 528 -10.38 -7.47 -15.03
C LEU A 528 -10.82 -6.53 -16.16
N ASN A 529 -10.00 -5.54 -16.53
CA ASN A 529 -10.35 -4.50 -17.50
C ASN A 529 -9.39 -4.47 -18.71
N ILE A 530 -8.09 -4.26 -18.50
CA ILE A 530 -7.09 -4.15 -19.59
C ILE A 530 -7.02 -5.47 -20.36
N SER A 531 -7.07 -6.61 -19.67
CA SER A 531 -7.13 -7.94 -20.30
C SER A 531 -8.31 -8.09 -21.28
N VAL A 532 -9.47 -7.55 -20.93
CA VAL A 532 -10.74 -7.65 -21.68
C VAL A 532 -10.75 -6.69 -22.87
N TYR A 533 -10.08 -5.54 -22.74
CA TYR A 533 -9.81 -4.63 -23.84
C TYR A 533 -8.87 -5.28 -24.87
N ILE A 534 -7.72 -5.80 -24.45
CA ILE A 534 -6.78 -6.49 -25.34
C ILE A 534 -7.44 -7.71 -26.00
N ALA A 535 -8.19 -8.49 -25.24
CA ALA A 535 -8.92 -9.65 -25.74
C ALA A 535 -10.16 -9.30 -26.61
N SER A 536 -10.43 -8.02 -26.87
CA SER A 536 -11.37 -7.61 -27.93
C SER A 536 -10.78 -7.76 -29.34
N PHE A 537 -9.44 -7.79 -29.45
CA PHE A 537 -8.72 -8.13 -30.67
C PHE A 537 -8.57 -9.66 -30.76
N PRO A 538 -9.22 -10.34 -31.75
CA PRO A 538 -9.30 -11.80 -31.82
C PRO A 538 -7.95 -12.53 -31.83
N GLU A 539 -6.89 -11.84 -32.24
CA GLU A 539 -5.50 -12.27 -32.23
C GLU A 539 -5.07 -12.68 -30.82
N TYR A 540 -5.31 -11.84 -29.81
CA TYR A 540 -4.79 -12.06 -28.47
C TYR A 540 -5.73 -12.87 -27.57
N THR A 541 -7.04 -12.87 -27.86
CA THR A 541 -8.09 -13.46 -27.01
C THR A 541 -7.78 -14.87 -26.53
N LYS A 542 -7.42 -15.80 -27.44
CA LYS A 542 -7.20 -17.21 -27.08
C LYS A 542 -5.94 -17.42 -26.23
N ALA A 543 -4.81 -16.85 -26.66
CA ALA A 543 -3.55 -17.01 -25.95
C ALA A 543 -3.61 -16.50 -24.49
N MET A 544 -4.42 -15.47 -24.24
CA MET A 544 -4.69 -14.95 -22.89
C MET A 544 -5.53 -15.91 -22.05
N ILE A 545 -6.58 -16.50 -22.63
CA ILE A 545 -7.41 -17.53 -21.97
C ILE A 545 -6.58 -18.78 -21.66
N ASP A 546 -5.81 -19.26 -22.64
CA ASP A 546 -4.93 -20.44 -22.53
C ASP A 546 -3.89 -20.25 -21.42
N HIS A 547 -3.31 -19.05 -21.31
CA HIS A 547 -2.36 -18.72 -20.25
C HIS A 547 -3.02 -18.73 -18.86
N LEU A 548 -4.24 -18.21 -18.71
CA LEU A 548 -4.95 -18.22 -17.43
C LEU A 548 -5.20 -19.65 -16.94
N ILE A 549 -5.66 -20.55 -17.83
CA ILE A 549 -5.96 -21.94 -17.45
C ILE A 549 -4.70 -22.82 -17.29
N ALA A 550 -3.63 -22.54 -18.03
CA ALA A 550 -2.38 -23.30 -17.93
C ALA A 550 -1.49 -22.86 -16.74
N MET A 551 -1.45 -21.55 -16.42
CA MET A 551 -0.42 -20.98 -15.54
C MET A 551 -0.96 -20.22 -14.32
N LYS A 552 -2.26 -19.88 -14.27
CA LYS A 552 -2.79 -18.95 -13.25
C LYS A 552 -3.89 -19.53 -12.35
N ILE A 553 -4.81 -20.35 -12.87
CA ILE A 553 -5.77 -21.08 -12.01
C ILE A 553 -5.08 -22.13 -11.11
N ASN A 554 -3.88 -22.61 -11.47
CA ASN A 554 -3.04 -23.52 -10.69
C ASN A 554 -1.87 -22.81 -9.96
N HIS A 555 -1.91 -21.47 -9.91
CA HIS A 555 -0.93 -20.66 -9.19
C HIS A 555 -1.09 -20.86 -7.67
N TRP A 556 0.01 -20.72 -6.93
CA TRP A 556 0.08 -21.02 -5.49
C TRP A 556 -0.63 -19.95 -4.63
N ASP A 557 -0.50 -18.69 -5.01
CA ASP A 557 -1.24 -17.56 -4.42
C ASP A 557 -2.73 -17.63 -4.78
N SER A 558 -3.61 -17.55 -3.77
CA SER A 558 -5.07 -17.58 -3.91
C SER A 558 -5.66 -16.35 -4.62
N VAL A 559 -5.10 -15.16 -4.39
CA VAL A 559 -5.58 -13.90 -4.99
C VAL A 559 -5.38 -13.95 -6.50
N ILE A 560 -4.24 -14.51 -6.96
CA ILE A 560 -3.99 -14.75 -8.38
C ILE A 560 -4.98 -15.76 -8.97
N ARG A 561 -5.32 -16.85 -8.26
CA ARG A 561 -6.35 -17.81 -8.73
C ARG A 561 -7.71 -17.12 -8.88
N GLU A 562 -8.12 -16.34 -7.90
CA GLU A 562 -9.41 -15.63 -7.89
C GLU A 562 -9.50 -14.55 -8.98
N LEU A 563 -8.47 -13.70 -9.13
CA LEU A 563 -8.41 -12.73 -10.22
C LEU A 563 -8.43 -13.41 -11.59
N SER A 564 -7.81 -14.59 -11.72
CA SER A 564 -7.86 -15.38 -12.96
C SER A 564 -9.25 -15.88 -13.28
N THR A 565 -10.03 -16.32 -12.28
CA THR A 565 -11.37 -16.86 -12.51
C THR A 565 -12.37 -15.75 -12.85
N LYS A 566 -12.22 -14.58 -12.20
CA LYS A 566 -12.96 -13.35 -12.56
C LYS A 566 -12.56 -12.80 -13.93
N ALA A 567 -11.29 -12.90 -14.31
CA ALA A 567 -10.84 -12.59 -15.67
C ALA A 567 -11.47 -13.55 -16.70
N LEU A 568 -11.52 -14.86 -16.42
CA LEU A 568 -12.19 -15.84 -17.28
C LEU A 568 -13.70 -15.56 -17.43
N HIS A 569 -14.40 -15.04 -16.41
CA HIS A 569 -15.76 -14.51 -16.56
C HIS A 569 -15.82 -13.42 -17.64
N ASN A 570 -15.01 -12.36 -17.47
CA ASN A 570 -15.06 -11.18 -18.35
C ASN A 570 -14.53 -11.46 -19.77
N LEU A 571 -13.66 -12.45 -19.93
CA LEU A 571 -13.13 -12.92 -21.22
C LEU A 571 -14.10 -13.87 -21.95
N THR A 572 -15.02 -14.53 -21.24
CA THR A 572 -15.95 -15.50 -21.85
C THR A 572 -16.79 -14.88 -22.98
N PRO A 573 -17.39 -13.68 -22.86
CA PRO A 573 -18.07 -13.00 -23.97
C PRO A 573 -17.22 -12.72 -25.20
N LYS A 574 -15.88 -12.73 -25.10
CA LYS A 574 -14.98 -12.53 -26.25
C LYS A 574 -14.73 -13.80 -27.07
N ALA A 575 -14.87 -14.98 -26.45
CA ALA A 575 -14.66 -16.27 -27.12
C ALA A 575 -15.61 -17.38 -26.59
N PRO A 576 -16.93 -17.18 -26.60
CA PRO A 576 -17.87 -18.04 -25.86
C PRO A 576 -17.88 -19.49 -26.36
N ASN A 577 -17.83 -19.71 -27.68
CA ASN A 577 -17.73 -21.05 -28.25
C ASN A 577 -16.44 -21.76 -27.79
N TYR A 578 -15.31 -21.04 -27.73
CA TYR A 578 -14.03 -21.61 -27.29
C TYR A 578 -14.05 -21.98 -25.80
N MET A 579 -14.68 -21.13 -24.98
CA MET A 579 -14.90 -21.44 -23.57
C MET A 579 -15.75 -22.70 -23.40
N ALA A 580 -16.86 -22.81 -24.12
CA ALA A 580 -17.79 -23.93 -24.02
C ALA A 580 -17.25 -25.26 -24.58
N THR A 581 -16.59 -25.25 -25.75
CA THR A 581 -16.18 -26.48 -26.46
C THR A 581 -14.74 -26.91 -26.23
N THR A 582 -13.91 -26.08 -25.58
CA THR A 582 -12.48 -26.38 -25.38
C THR A 582 -12.06 -26.17 -23.93
N VAL A 583 -12.25 -24.96 -23.40
CA VAL A 583 -11.73 -24.60 -22.07
C VAL A 583 -12.46 -25.33 -20.95
N LEU A 584 -13.80 -25.30 -20.93
CA LEU A 584 -14.59 -25.95 -19.90
C LEU A 584 -14.35 -27.48 -19.86
N PRO A 585 -14.38 -28.23 -20.99
CA PRO A 585 -13.94 -29.63 -21.04
C PRO A 585 -12.52 -29.88 -20.50
N GLN A 586 -11.58 -28.96 -20.70
CA GLN A 586 -10.20 -29.09 -20.24
C GLN A 586 -10.05 -28.90 -18.72
N ILE A 587 -10.77 -27.96 -18.12
CA ILE A 587 -10.66 -27.67 -16.67
C ILE A 587 -11.53 -28.58 -15.79
N LEU A 588 -12.58 -29.20 -16.33
CA LEU A 588 -13.45 -30.10 -15.55
C LEU A 588 -12.70 -31.30 -14.91
N PRO A 589 -11.79 -32.01 -15.61
CA PRO A 589 -10.91 -33.01 -14.97
C PRO A 589 -10.00 -32.43 -13.88
N MET A 590 -9.56 -31.17 -14.01
CA MET A 590 -8.74 -30.49 -13.00
C MET A 590 -9.56 -30.17 -11.74
N ALA A 591 -10.85 -29.82 -11.88
CA ALA A 591 -11.77 -29.55 -10.78
C ALA A 591 -12.07 -30.79 -9.89
N VAL A 592 -11.70 -31.99 -10.34
CA VAL A 592 -11.68 -33.23 -9.55
C VAL A 592 -10.28 -33.84 -9.44
N GLY A 593 -9.23 -33.05 -9.68
CA GLY A 593 -7.83 -33.49 -9.68
C GLY A 593 -7.26 -33.78 -8.28
N ILE A 594 -5.99 -34.21 -8.24
CA ILE A 594 -5.26 -34.45 -6.97
C ILE A 594 -4.62 -33.16 -6.45
N ASP A 595 -3.98 -32.36 -7.32
CA ASP A 595 -3.37 -31.08 -6.95
C ASP A 595 -4.38 -30.11 -6.32
N LEU A 596 -3.99 -29.51 -5.20
CA LEU A 596 -4.87 -28.67 -4.38
C LEU A 596 -5.14 -27.30 -5.04
N HIS A 597 -4.11 -26.68 -5.64
CA HIS A 597 -4.22 -25.35 -6.21
C HIS A 597 -4.95 -25.38 -7.57
N GLY A 598 -4.57 -26.30 -8.45
CA GLY A 598 -5.27 -26.56 -9.70
C GLY A 598 -6.73 -26.95 -9.48
N ARG A 599 -7.03 -27.81 -8.50
CA ARG A 599 -8.43 -28.14 -8.14
C ARG A 599 -9.21 -26.92 -7.67
N HIS A 600 -8.64 -26.09 -6.79
CA HIS A 600 -9.27 -24.86 -6.31
C HIS A 600 -9.63 -23.90 -7.46
N GLY A 601 -8.66 -23.52 -8.28
CA GLY A 601 -8.89 -22.59 -9.37
C GLY A 601 -9.74 -23.16 -10.49
N ALA A 602 -9.67 -24.47 -10.76
CA ALA A 602 -10.54 -25.12 -11.73
C ALA A 602 -12.01 -25.15 -11.30
N ILE A 603 -12.30 -25.40 -10.00
CA ILE A 603 -13.67 -25.31 -9.46
C ILE A 603 -14.24 -23.89 -9.64
N MET A 604 -13.46 -22.86 -9.27
CA MET A 604 -13.85 -21.46 -9.45
C MET A 604 -13.99 -21.07 -10.94
N ALA A 605 -13.13 -21.58 -11.82
CA ALA A 605 -13.19 -21.30 -13.25
C ALA A 605 -14.40 -21.99 -13.90
N CYS A 606 -14.74 -23.20 -13.47
CA CYS A 606 -15.98 -23.88 -13.88
C CYS A 606 -17.21 -23.06 -13.47
N ALA A 607 -17.22 -22.50 -12.25
CA ALA A 607 -18.28 -21.65 -11.74
C ALA A 607 -18.45 -20.38 -12.59
N GLU A 608 -17.38 -19.62 -12.78
CA GLU A 608 -17.42 -18.32 -13.45
C GLU A 608 -17.64 -18.42 -14.96
N ILE A 609 -17.01 -19.39 -15.65
CA ILE A 609 -17.23 -19.60 -17.09
C ILE A 609 -18.68 -20.05 -17.35
N THR A 610 -19.22 -20.97 -16.54
CA THR A 610 -20.62 -21.42 -16.70
C THR A 610 -21.59 -20.26 -16.52
N HIS A 611 -21.35 -19.39 -15.54
CA HIS A 611 -22.21 -18.23 -15.30
C HIS A 611 -22.11 -17.15 -16.37
N ALA A 612 -20.91 -16.90 -16.91
CA ALA A 612 -20.73 -16.01 -18.05
C ALA A 612 -21.39 -16.55 -19.34
N LEU A 613 -21.30 -17.87 -19.59
CA LEU A 613 -21.99 -18.54 -20.71
C LEU A 613 -23.52 -18.48 -20.55
N TYR A 614 -24.05 -18.70 -19.34
CA TYR A 614 -25.49 -18.53 -19.06
C TYR A 614 -25.96 -17.10 -19.31
N LYS A 615 -25.24 -16.08 -18.82
CA LYS A 615 -25.60 -14.66 -19.02
C LYS A 615 -25.63 -14.29 -20.51
N LEU A 616 -24.72 -14.85 -21.32
CA LEU A 616 -24.75 -14.70 -22.78
C LEU A 616 -25.91 -15.50 -23.44
N GLY A 617 -26.26 -16.66 -22.89
CA GLY A 617 -27.44 -17.44 -23.28
C GLY A 617 -28.73 -16.63 -23.11
N VAL A 618 -28.94 -16.04 -21.94
CA VAL A 618 -30.10 -15.15 -21.68
C VAL A 618 -30.14 -13.99 -22.68
N GLN A 619 -29.00 -13.34 -22.97
CA GLN A 619 -28.91 -12.28 -23.99
C GLN A 619 -29.19 -12.74 -25.43
N THR A 620 -29.03 -14.03 -25.71
CA THR A 620 -29.26 -14.63 -27.04
C THR A 620 -30.51 -15.52 -27.10
N ASN A 621 -31.36 -15.46 -26.07
CA ASN A 621 -32.56 -16.29 -25.89
C ASN A 621 -32.29 -17.81 -26.05
N ARG A 622 -31.19 -18.28 -25.47
CA ARG A 622 -30.76 -19.69 -25.41
C ARG A 622 -30.58 -20.13 -23.96
N THR A 623 -30.88 -21.39 -23.68
CA THR A 623 -30.62 -22.00 -22.36
C THR A 623 -29.14 -22.35 -22.20
N VAL A 624 -28.70 -22.60 -20.97
CA VAL A 624 -27.32 -23.02 -20.69
C VAL A 624 -26.97 -24.37 -21.35
N VAL A 625 -27.93 -25.27 -21.52
CA VAL A 625 -27.74 -26.57 -22.22
C VAL A 625 -27.73 -26.48 -23.74
N ASP A 626 -28.22 -25.37 -24.32
CA ASP A 626 -28.00 -25.12 -25.75
C ASP A 626 -26.55 -24.73 -26.04
N ILE A 627 -25.78 -24.32 -25.03
CA ILE A 627 -24.43 -23.74 -25.14
C ILE A 627 -23.35 -24.70 -24.62
N ILE A 628 -23.62 -25.39 -23.52
CA ILE A 628 -22.70 -26.31 -22.85
C ILE A 628 -23.15 -27.76 -23.10
N SER A 629 -22.23 -28.66 -23.45
CA SER A 629 -22.56 -30.05 -23.80
C SER A 629 -23.06 -30.85 -22.60
N SER A 630 -23.83 -31.91 -22.87
CA SER A 630 -24.35 -32.86 -21.88
C SER A 630 -23.27 -33.40 -20.94
N GLU A 631 -22.09 -33.70 -21.48
CA GLU A 631 -20.96 -34.28 -20.72
C GLU A 631 -20.38 -33.24 -19.74
N CYS A 632 -20.36 -31.96 -20.13
CA CYS A 632 -19.93 -30.88 -19.25
C CYS A 632 -20.98 -30.60 -18.16
N VAL A 633 -22.27 -30.65 -18.49
CA VAL A 633 -23.38 -30.49 -17.54
C VAL A 633 -23.36 -31.60 -16.47
N ASP A 634 -23.20 -32.87 -16.88
CA ASP A 634 -23.04 -33.99 -15.95
C ASP A 634 -21.71 -33.97 -15.20
N ALA A 635 -20.62 -33.45 -15.79
CA ALA A 635 -19.36 -33.28 -15.05
C ALA A 635 -19.51 -32.24 -13.92
N LEU A 636 -20.05 -31.05 -14.20
CA LEU A 636 -20.29 -29.98 -13.22
C LEU A 636 -21.10 -30.49 -12.02
N LYS A 637 -22.22 -31.17 -12.30
CA LYS A 637 -23.12 -31.84 -11.35
C LYS A 637 -22.42 -32.79 -10.39
N ASN A 638 -21.42 -33.54 -10.89
CA ASN A 638 -20.73 -34.59 -10.14
C ASN A 638 -19.45 -34.14 -9.39
N ILE A 639 -19.03 -32.88 -9.50
CA ILE A 639 -17.86 -32.34 -8.78
C ILE A 639 -18.01 -32.55 -7.26
N HIS A 640 -19.14 -32.12 -6.68
CA HIS A 640 -19.38 -32.22 -5.24
C HIS A 640 -19.26 -33.66 -4.72
N GLN A 641 -19.97 -34.60 -5.35
CA GLN A 641 -19.96 -36.01 -4.96
C GLN A 641 -18.55 -36.60 -5.05
N THR A 642 -17.82 -36.29 -6.12
CA THR A 642 -16.44 -36.77 -6.34
C THR A 642 -15.48 -36.27 -5.26
N LEU A 643 -15.61 -35.02 -4.82
CA LEU A 643 -14.82 -34.44 -3.72
C LEU A 643 -15.21 -35.02 -2.36
N HIS A 644 -16.51 -35.24 -2.14
CA HIS A 644 -17.06 -35.83 -0.91
C HIS A 644 -16.53 -37.25 -0.69
N ASP A 645 -16.65 -38.13 -1.68
CA ASP A 645 -16.30 -39.55 -1.55
C ASP A 645 -14.78 -39.75 -1.43
N ARG A 646 -14.00 -38.86 -2.05
CA ARG A 646 -12.55 -38.75 -1.87
C ARG A 646 -12.13 -38.00 -0.59
N LYS A 647 -13.10 -37.57 0.23
CA LYS A 647 -12.92 -36.90 1.53
C LYS A 647 -12.10 -35.60 1.46
N GLN A 648 -12.14 -34.90 0.33
CA GLN A 648 -11.30 -33.74 0.02
C GLN A 648 -11.70 -32.44 0.76
N TYR A 649 -12.81 -32.44 1.52
CA TYR A 649 -13.24 -31.33 2.37
C TYR A 649 -12.66 -31.34 3.81
N ARG A 650 -11.59 -32.11 4.06
CA ARG A 650 -10.96 -32.29 5.39
C ARG A 650 -9.59 -31.61 5.50
N GLY A 651 -9.25 -31.15 6.71
CA GLY A 651 -7.99 -30.46 7.02
C GLY A 651 -7.81 -29.16 6.22
N PHE A 652 -6.56 -28.72 6.04
CA PHE A 652 -6.20 -27.52 5.26
C PHE A 652 -6.77 -27.52 3.83
N GLY A 653 -6.84 -28.70 3.19
CA GLY A 653 -7.51 -28.83 1.89
C GLY A 653 -8.99 -28.44 1.94
N GLY A 654 -9.68 -28.74 3.04
CA GLY A 654 -11.07 -28.37 3.27
C GLY A 654 -11.30 -26.86 3.41
N GLU A 655 -10.36 -26.12 4.02
CA GLU A 655 -10.44 -24.65 4.14
C GLU A 655 -10.49 -23.96 2.77
N LEU A 656 -9.80 -24.54 1.77
CA LEU A 656 -9.81 -24.09 0.38
C LEU A 656 -10.96 -24.69 -0.44
N MET A 657 -11.29 -25.97 -0.27
CA MET A 657 -12.32 -26.63 -1.10
C MET A 657 -13.76 -26.21 -0.75
N ARG A 658 -14.05 -25.88 0.51
CA ARG A 658 -15.40 -25.48 0.94
C ARG A 658 -15.86 -24.17 0.30
N PRO A 659 -15.16 -23.02 0.43
CA PRO A 659 -15.61 -21.76 -0.17
C PRO A 659 -15.63 -21.84 -1.70
N ALA A 660 -14.66 -22.50 -2.34
CA ALA A 660 -14.65 -22.70 -3.78
C ALA A 660 -15.88 -23.52 -4.26
N MET A 661 -16.26 -24.57 -3.54
CA MET A 661 -17.45 -25.36 -3.87
C MET A 661 -18.75 -24.61 -3.55
N CYS A 662 -18.81 -23.80 -2.48
CA CYS A 662 -19.93 -22.90 -2.24
C CYS A 662 -20.11 -21.89 -3.39
N GLY A 663 -19.02 -21.25 -3.85
CA GLY A 663 -19.06 -20.39 -5.04
C GLY A 663 -19.51 -21.13 -6.31
N LEU A 664 -19.15 -22.41 -6.48
CA LEU A 664 -19.67 -23.24 -7.56
C LEU A 664 -21.19 -23.51 -7.42
N ILE A 665 -21.69 -23.80 -6.21
CA ILE A 665 -23.13 -23.95 -5.93
C ILE A 665 -23.88 -22.65 -6.24
N GLU A 666 -23.35 -21.51 -5.77
CA GLU A 666 -23.90 -20.18 -6.05
C GLU A 666 -24.01 -19.95 -7.57
N LYS A 667 -22.90 -20.02 -8.30
CA LYS A 667 -22.89 -19.74 -9.75
C LYS A 667 -23.73 -20.73 -10.55
N LEU A 668 -23.77 -22.02 -10.21
CA LEU A 668 -24.60 -23.01 -10.92
C LEU A 668 -26.10 -22.80 -10.64
N SER A 669 -26.48 -22.32 -9.45
CA SER A 669 -27.86 -21.96 -9.13
C SER A 669 -28.28 -20.68 -9.84
N LEU A 670 -27.46 -19.62 -9.78
CA LEU A 670 -27.65 -18.38 -10.54
C LEU A 670 -27.61 -18.58 -12.08
N SER A 671 -27.17 -19.74 -12.55
CA SER A 671 -27.13 -20.11 -13.98
C SER A 671 -28.27 -21.04 -14.42
N LYS A 672 -29.26 -21.29 -13.54
CA LYS A 672 -30.46 -22.09 -13.82
C LYS A 672 -30.14 -23.45 -14.45
N MET A 673 -29.14 -24.12 -13.89
CA MET A 673 -28.71 -25.44 -14.35
C MET A 673 -29.85 -26.47 -14.14
N PRO A 674 -30.11 -27.39 -15.09
CA PRO A 674 -31.31 -28.24 -15.06
C PRO A 674 -31.16 -29.45 -14.13
N PHE A 675 -30.76 -29.22 -12.88
CA PHE A 675 -30.48 -30.26 -11.88
C PHE A 675 -31.75 -30.67 -11.11
N THR A 676 -32.70 -31.26 -11.83
CA THR A 676 -33.98 -31.79 -11.30
C THR A 676 -33.83 -32.97 -10.31
N ASN A 677 -32.62 -33.50 -10.12
CA ASN A 677 -32.37 -34.58 -9.17
C ASN A 677 -32.17 -34.04 -7.75
N LYS A 678 -33.18 -34.22 -6.88
CA LYS A 678 -33.12 -33.82 -5.45
C LYS A 678 -31.85 -34.34 -4.73
N THR A 679 -31.24 -35.47 -5.11
CA THR A 679 -30.03 -35.96 -4.40
C THR A 679 -28.82 -35.02 -4.54
N VAL A 680 -28.69 -34.32 -5.68
CA VAL A 680 -27.59 -33.36 -5.91
C VAL A 680 -27.79 -32.13 -5.02
N ILE A 681 -29.01 -31.60 -5.00
CA ILE A 681 -29.40 -30.43 -4.20
C ILE A 681 -29.26 -30.72 -2.70
N THR A 682 -29.66 -31.91 -2.23
CA THR A 682 -29.43 -32.31 -0.82
C THR A 682 -27.95 -32.45 -0.47
N GLY A 683 -27.09 -32.87 -1.41
CA GLY A 683 -25.64 -32.92 -1.19
C GLY A 683 -25.04 -31.52 -1.06
N TRP A 684 -25.42 -30.60 -1.96
CA TRP A 684 -25.04 -29.19 -1.90
C TRP A 684 -25.48 -28.51 -0.60
N GLN A 685 -26.73 -28.71 -0.19
CA GLN A 685 -27.25 -28.26 1.11
C GLN A 685 -26.46 -28.84 2.28
N SER A 686 -26.20 -30.16 2.27
CA SER A 686 -25.43 -30.81 3.31
C SER A 686 -24.00 -30.28 3.41
N LEU A 687 -23.38 -29.83 2.31
CA LEU A 687 -22.06 -29.19 2.34
C LEU A 687 -22.10 -27.78 2.95
N ILE A 688 -23.13 -26.99 2.65
CA ILE A 688 -23.35 -25.66 3.24
C ILE A 688 -23.47 -25.81 4.76
N ASP A 689 -24.35 -26.72 5.21
CA ASP A 689 -24.62 -26.96 6.63
C ASP A 689 -23.41 -27.56 7.37
N ASP A 690 -22.71 -28.52 6.75
CA ASP A 690 -21.47 -29.08 7.29
C ASP A 690 -20.34 -28.03 7.34
N THR A 691 -20.32 -27.06 6.41
CA THR A 691 -19.34 -25.96 6.42
C THR A 691 -19.61 -25.00 7.58
N ILE A 692 -20.87 -24.64 7.85
CA ILE A 692 -21.24 -23.88 9.06
C ILE A 692 -20.82 -24.62 10.33
N LYS A 693 -21.14 -25.92 10.42
CA LYS A 693 -20.86 -26.76 11.60
C LYS A 693 -19.38 -26.98 11.86
N ASN A 694 -18.53 -27.04 10.82
CA ASN A 694 -17.08 -27.20 10.96
C ASN A 694 -16.29 -25.87 11.00
N LEU A 695 -16.92 -24.72 10.77
CA LEU A 695 -16.26 -23.40 10.81
C LEU A 695 -15.44 -23.10 12.10
N PRO A 696 -15.81 -23.60 13.30
CA PRO A 696 -14.97 -23.49 14.49
C PRO A 696 -13.58 -24.13 14.36
N LEU A 697 -13.42 -25.16 13.50
CA LEU A 697 -12.18 -25.92 13.29
C LEU A 697 -11.24 -25.27 12.25
N VAL A 698 -11.68 -24.18 11.60
CA VAL A 698 -10.95 -23.48 10.54
C VAL A 698 -10.02 -22.43 11.14
N SER A 699 -8.93 -22.12 10.43
CA SER A 699 -8.00 -21.03 10.68
C SER A 699 -8.71 -19.67 10.72
N SER A 700 -8.35 -18.78 11.65
CA SER A 700 -9.12 -17.54 11.94
C SER A 700 -9.33 -16.64 10.71
N GLY A 701 -8.27 -16.31 9.98
CA GLY A 701 -8.30 -15.33 8.88
C GLY A 701 -9.07 -15.73 7.60
N VAL A 702 -9.64 -16.95 7.53
CA VAL A 702 -10.39 -17.42 6.34
C VAL A 702 -11.91 -17.44 6.60
N LYS A 703 -12.35 -17.20 7.84
CA LYS A 703 -13.72 -17.47 8.28
C LYS A 703 -14.77 -16.59 7.63
N ASP A 704 -14.50 -15.29 7.51
CA ASP A 704 -15.44 -14.35 6.92
C ASP A 704 -15.61 -14.60 5.41
N CYS A 705 -14.52 -14.91 4.69
CA CYS A 705 -14.57 -15.32 3.29
C CYS A 705 -15.40 -16.60 3.07
N ILE A 706 -15.28 -17.59 3.97
CA ILE A 706 -16.10 -18.80 3.94
C ILE A 706 -17.57 -18.48 4.25
N MET A 707 -17.84 -17.60 5.21
CA MET A 707 -19.19 -17.17 5.54
C MET A 707 -19.89 -16.45 4.38
N VAL A 708 -19.21 -15.53 3.70
CA VAL A 708 -19.74 -14.86 2.50
C VAL A 708 -20.08 -15.88 1.41
N ALA A 709 -19.18 -16.83 1.14
CA ALA A 709 -19.44 -17.89 0.14
C ALA A 709 -20.61 -18.80 0.53
N VAL A 710 -20.73 -19.18 1.81
CA VAL A 710 -21.84 -19.97 2.36
C VAL A 710 -23.18 -19.25 2.22
N VAL A 711 -23.23 -17.95 2.57
CA VAL A 711 -24.43 -17.10 2.49
C VAL A 711 -24.90 -16.93 1.04
N ALA A 712 -23.97 -16.65 0.12
CA ALA A 712 -24.27 -16.51 -1.30
C ALA A 712 -24.78 -17.83 -1.90
N ALA A 713 -24.11 -18.95 -1.60
CA ALA A 713 -24.51 -20.29 -2.04
C ALA A 713 -25.91 -20.67 -1.55
N LEU A 714 -26.20 -20.47 -0.26
CA LEU A 714 -27.51 -20.80 0.32
C LEU A 714 -28.63 -19.94 -0.27
N SER A 715 -28.43 -18.63 -0.41
CA SER A 715 -29.44 -17.73 -0.98
C SER A 715 -29.77 -18.12 -2.42
N ALA A 716 -28.77 -18.41 -3.26
CA ALA A 716 -28.97 -18.81 -4.65
C ALA A 716 -29.55 -20.23 -4.79
N LEU A 717 -29.14 -21.17 -3.92
CA LEU A 717 -29.68 -22.54 -3.87
C LEU A 717 -31.18 -22.54 -3.55
N CYS A 718 -31.58 -21.75 -2.55
CA CYS A 718 -32.99 -21.58 -2.19
C CYS A 718 -33.78 -20.95 -3.34
N GLU A 719 -33.26 -19.87 -3.94
CA GLU A 719 -33.93 -19.12 -5.01
C GLU A 719 -34.22 -19.99 -6.24
N GLU A 720 -33.33 -20.92 -6.62
CA GLU A 720 -33.54 -21.75 -7.82
C GLU A 720 -34.23 -23.11 -7.55
N TYR A 721 -33.98 -23.76 -6.41
CA TYR A 721 -34.33 -25.18 -6.22
C TYR A 721 -35.31 -25.51 -5.09
N TYR A 722 -35.70 -24.55 -4.24
CA TYR A 722 -36.69 -24.77 -3.16
C TYR A 722 -38.00 -24.04 -3.40
N GLN A 723 -38.44 -23.98 -4.66
CA GLN A 723 -39.76 -23.48 -5.05
C GLN A 723 -40.65 -24.64 -5.56
N ASP A 724 -41.85 -24.79 -5.00
CA ASP A 724 -42.88 -25.71 -5.53
C ASP A 724 -43.59 -25.07 -6.75
N GLU A 725 -43.88 -23.77 -6.65
CA GLU A 725 -44.36 -22.89 -7.73
C GLU A 725 -43.61 -21.54 -7.66
N PRO A 726 -43.53 -20.75 -8.75
CA PRO A 726 -42.81 -19.47 -8.73
C PRO A 726 -43.30 -18.49 -7.65
N GLY A 727 -42.46 -18.26 -6.63
CA GLY A 727 -42.76 -17.45 -5.45
C GLY A 727 -43.31 -18.22 -4.24
N GLN A 728 -43.39 -19.55 -4.29
CA GLN A 728 -43.88 -20.42 -3.21
C GLN A 728 -42.83 -21.47 -2.82
N ALA A 729 -42.50 -21.55 -1.53
CA ALA A 729 -41.51 -22.49 -0.99
C ALA A 729 -41.92 -23.97 -1.10
N ASP A 730 -40.93 -24.87 -1.31
CA ASP A 730 -41.03 -26.28 -0.90
C ASP A 730 -41.24 -26.31 0.62
N SER A 731 -42.48 -26.54 1.04
CA SER A 731 -42.92 -26.41 2.44
C SER A 731 -42.13 -27.31 3.41
N ALA A 732 -41.71 -28.50 2.96
CA ALA A 732 -40.92 -29.41 3.77
C ALA A 732 -39.48 -28.91 3.94
N MET A 733 -38.87 -28.38 2.86
CA MET A 733 -37.55 -27.75 2.95
C MET A 733 -37.57 -26.45 3.75
N GLN A 734 -38.64 -25.67 3.67
CA GLN A 734 -38.83 -24.47 4.49
C GLN A 734 -38.78 -24.79 5.99
N ASP A 735 -39.61 -25.75 6.44
CA ASP A 735 -39.65 -26.17 7.86
C ASP A 735 -38.31 -26.73 8.33
N VAL A 736 -37.63 -27.54 7.51
CA VAL A 736 -36.31 -28.12 7.84
C VAL A 736 -35.25 -27.04 8.00
N LEU A 737 -35.12 -26.10 7.05
CA LEU A 737 -34.05 -25.09 7.09
C LEU A 737 -34.28 -24.05 8.19
N VAL A 738 -35.50 -23.53 8.32
CA VAL A 738 -35.83 -22.56 9.37
C VAL A 738 -35.63 -23.18 10.76
N SER A 739 -36.09 -24.41 10.99
CA SER A 739 -35.90 -25.10 12.27
C SER A 739 -34.43 -25.42 12.56
N GLN A 740 -33.66 -25.88 11.57
CA GLN A 740 -32.24 -26.19 11.75
C GLN A 740 -31.43 -24.94 12.12
N TYR A 741 -31.62 -23.82 11.42
CA TYR A 741 -30.83 -22.62 11.69
C TYR A 741 -31.27 -21.93 13.00
N ILE A 742 -32.57 -21.93 13.35
CA ILE A 742 -33.03 -21.43 14.66
C ILE A 742 -32.44 -22.24 15.83
N GLU A 743 -32.29 -23.56 15.69
CA GLU A 743 -31.56 -24.35 16.71
C GLU A 743 -30.05 -24.04 16.70
N GLY A 744 -29.48 -23.78 15.52
CA GLY A 744 -28.09 -23.32 15.36
C GLY A 744 -27.76 -22.02 16.10
N LEU A 745 -28.72 -21.09 16.25
CA LEU A 745 -28.58 -19.87 17.07
C LEU A 745 -28.30 -20.17 18.55
N LYS A 746 -28.69 -21.34 19.05
CA LYS A 746 -28.51 -21.77 20.45
C LYS A 746 -27.16 -22.48 20.69
N SER A 747 -26.45 -22.83 19.61
CA SER A 747 -25.21 -23.62 19.64
C SER A 747 -24.19 -23.10 20.68
N PRO A 748 -23.42 -23.97 21.36
CA PRO A 748 -22.33 -23.53 22.23
C PRO A 748 -21.11 -22.99 21.46
N GLN A 749 -21.04 -23.12 20.12
CA GLN A 749 -19.96 -22.53 19.32
C GLN A 749 -20.38 -21.21 18.65
N MET A 750 -19.62 -20.13 18.90
CA MET A 750 -19.89 -18.78 18.37
C MET A 750 -20.08 -18.75 16.84
N LEU A 751 -19.17 -19.40 16.11
CA LEU A 751 -19.18 -19.38 14.64
C LEU A 751 -20.36 -20.17 14.04
N THR A 752 -20.87 -21.17 14.74
CA THR A 752 -22.11 -21.87 14.36
C THR A 752 -23.33 -20.96 14.55
N ARG A 753 -23.34 -20.12 15.59
CA ARG A 753 -24.37 -19.08 15.79
C ARG A 753 -24.31 -18.02 14.68
N CYS A 754 -23.14 -17.41 14.43
CA CYS A 754 -22.92 -16.47 13.32
C CYS A 754 -23.40 -17.06 11.99
N GLY A 755 -22.98 -18.29 11.70
CA GLY A 755 -23.37 -19.00 10.49
C GLY A 755 -24.87 -19.19 10.35
N SER A 756 -25.56 -19.54 11.43
CA SER A 756 -27.01 -19.76 11.43
C SER A 756 -27.81 -18.45 11.36
N ALA A 757 -27.33 -17.38 12.00
CA ALA A 757 -27.96 -16.06 11.91
C ALA A 757 -27.87 -15.49 10.48
N LEU A 758 -26.66 -15.51 9.89
CA LEU A 758 -26.47 -15.06 8.51
C LEU A 758 -27.15 -15.98 7.49
N ALA A 759 -27.28 -17.29 7.77
CA ALA A 759 -28.09 -18.19 6.97
C ALA A 759 -29.58 -17.79 6.97
N LEU A 760 -30.17 -17.47 8.13
CA LEU A 760 -31.54 -16.96 8.22
C LEU A 760 -31.71 -15.61 7.50
N GLY A 761 -30.75 -14.69 7.63
CA GLY A 761 -30.70 -13.45 6.85
C GLY A 761 -30.54 -13.68 5.33
N SER A 762 -29.93 -14.79 4.92
CA SER A 762 -29.74 -15.15 3.51
C SER A 762 -31.01 -15.67 2.83
N LEU A 763 -31.98 -16.22 3.56
CA LEU A 763 -33.19 -16.81 2.98
C LEU A 763 -33.96 -15.81 2.08
N PRO A 764 -34.57 -16.26 0.97
CA PRO A 764 -35.40 -15.41 0.11
C PRO A 764 -36.81 -15.22 0.68
N ARG A 765 -37.56 -14.24 0.14
CA ARG A 765 -38.86 -13.80 0.67
C ARG A 765 -39.86 -14.94 0.87
N PHE A 766 -39.97 -15.86 -0.09
CA PHE A 766 -40.90 -16.99 -0.02
C PHE A 766 -40.53 -18.01 1.06
N MET A 767 -39.24 -18.15 1.41
CA MET A 767 -38.78 -19.00 2.52
C MET A 767 -38.99 -18.33 3.90
N ILE A 768 -39.08 -17.01 3.95
CA ILE A 768 -39.39 -16.24 5.17
C ILE A 768 -40.91 -16.14 5.41
N HIS A 769 -41.71 -16.17 4.35
CA HIS A 769 -43.18 -16.05 4.41
C HIS A 769 -43.80 -17.15 5.28
N SER A 770 -44.78 -16.78 6.13
CA SER A 770 -45.36 -17.61 7.21
C SER A 770 -44.41 -18.03 8.35
N LYS A 771 -43.15 -17.58 8.36
CA LYS A 771 -42.13 -17.94 9.36
C LYS A 771 -41.46 -16.72 10.03
N LEU A 772 -41.78 -15.50 9.62
CA LEU A 772 -41.08 -14.27 10.03
C LEU A 772 -40.96 -14.13 11.56
N ASN A 773 -42.07 -14.27 12.27
CA ASN A 773 -42.19 -14.17 13.72
C ASN A 773 -41.30 -15.20 14.46
N GLN A 774 -41.26 -16.43 13.93
CA GLN A 774 -40.44 -17.53 14.46
C GLN A 774 -38.94 -17.23 14.30
N ILE A 775 -38.55 -16.69 13.14
CA ILE A 775 -37.18 -16.28 12.82
C ILE A 775 -36.74 -15.10 13.68
N LEU A 776 -37.55 -14.04 13.75
CA LEU A 776 -37.29 -12.85 14.56
C LEU A 776 -37.08 -13.22 16.03
N LYS A 777 -37.96 -14.02 16.62
CA LYS A 777 -37.84 -14.45 18.03
C LYS A 777 -36.57 -15.25 18.31
N GLY A 778 -36.11 -16.07 17.37
CA GLY A 778 -34.82 -16.75 17.47
C GLY A 778 -33.64 -15.78 17.49
N LEU A 779 -33.62 -14.81 16.56
CA LEU A 779 -32.56 -13.81 16.46
C LEU A 779 -32.56 -12.84 17.65
N GLN A 780 -33.72 -12.36 18.07
CA GLN A 780 -33.91 -11.46 19.22
C GLN A 780 -33.42 -12.09 20.53
N GLN A 781 -33.68 -13.39 20.76
CA GLN A 781 -33.11 -14.12 21.90
C GLN A 781 -31.58 -14.12 21.86
N MET A 782 -31.00 -14.36 20.67
CA MET A 782 -29.55 -14.35 20.47
C MET A 782 -28.91 -12.95 20.64
N CYS A 783 -29.66 -11.87 20.41
CA CYS A 783 -29.22 -10.50 20.68
C CYS A 783 -29.11 -10.14 22.17
N THR A 784 -29.68 -10.92 23.10
CA THR A 784 -29.66 -10.58 24.53
C THR A 784 -28.29 -10.77 25.19
N VAL A 785 -27.90 -9.82 26.05
CA VAL A 785 -26.64 -9.90 26.82
C VAL A 785 -26.89 -10.64 28.14
N SER A 786 -26.20 -11.76 28.34
CA SER A 786 -26.26 -12.58 29.56
C SER A 786 -24.89 -12.63 30.25
N GLN A 787 -24.87 -12.78 31.57
CA GLN A 787 -23.65 -12.85 32.39
C GLN A 787 -22.73 -14.04 32.07
N LYS A 788 -23.19 -15.04 31.30
CA LYS A 788 -22.36 -16.13 30.76
C LYS A 788 -21.91 -15.91 29.32
N ASP A 789 -22.51 -14.95 28.61
CA ASP A 789 -22.51 -14.85 27.14
C ASP A 789 -21.73 -13.63 26.62
N GLY A 790 -20.97 -12.96 27.48
CA GLY A 790 -20.06 -11.86 27.12
C GLY A 790 -18.98 -12.23 26.08
N SER A 791 -18.79 -13.53 25.81
CA SER A 791 -17.92 -14.07 24.76
C SER A 791 -18.55 -14.13 23.36
N PHE A 792 -19.88 -13.96 23.21
CA PHE A 792 -20.60 -14.17 21.94
C PHE A 792 -20.90 -12.88 21.16
N THR A 793 -20.07 -11.85 21.28
CA THR A 793 -20.34 -10.52 20.73
C THR A 793 -20.41 -10.48 19.20
N GLU A 794 -19.56 -11.24 18.50
CA GLU A 794 -19.62 -11.39 17.03
C GLU A 794 -20.93 -12.07 16.58
N ALA A 795 -21.47 -12.97 17.41
CA ALA A 795 -22.77 -13.60 17.18
C ALA A 795 -23.93 -12.60 17.36
N ARG A 796 -23.88 -11.72 18.37
CA ARG A 796 -24.90 -10.66 18.55
C ARG A 796 -24.92 -9.68 17.38
N ARG A 797 -23.74 -9.24 16.91
CA ARG A 797 -23.56 -8.43 15.69
C ARG A 797 -24.26 -9.05 14.49
N ASP A 798 -24.09 -10.35 14.28
CA ASP A 798 -24.62 -11.04 13.12
C ASP A 798 -26.13 -11.35 13.24
N ALA A 799 -26.66 -11.57 14.45
CA ALA A 799 -28.11 -11.61 14.69
C ALA A 799 -28.77 -10.26 14.40
N VAL A 800 -28.16 -9.14 14.80
CA VAL A 800 -28.65 -7.78 14.50
C VAL A 800 -28.74 -7.54 12.99
N LYS A 801 -27.66 -7.85 12.25
CA LYS A 801 -27.65 -7.76 10.78
C LYS A 801 -28.72 -8.67 10.14
N ALA A 802 -28.91 -9.88 10.67
CA ALA A 802 -29.93 -10.80 10.19
C ALA A 802 -31.37 -10.30 10.43
N ILE A 803 -31.66 -9.63 11.57
CA ILE A 803 -32.98 -9.04 11.85
C ILE A 803 -33.35 -8.02 10.75
N ALA A 804 -32.44 -7.11 10.40
CA ALA A 804 -32.67 -6.16 9.32
C ALA A 804 -32.85 -6.85 7.96
N GLN A 805 -31.96 -7.78 7.59
CA GLN A 805 -32.04 -8.52 6.32
C GLN A 805 -33.37 -9.28 6.16
N VAL A 806 -33.82 -9.95 7.22
CA VAL A 806 -35.11 -10.68 7.24
C VAL A 806 -36.28 -9.71 7.10
N CYS A 807 -36.28 -8.57 7.79
CA CYS A 807 -37.33 -7.55 7.65
C CYS A 807 -37.37 -6.95 6.23
N VAL A 808 -36.21 -6.61 5.66
CA VAL A 808 -36.08 -6.07 4.30
C VAL A 808 -36.60 -7.05 3.26
N LYS A 809 -36.31 -8.35 3.39
CA LYS A 809 -36.79 -9.37 2.45
C LYS A 809 -38.25 -9.75 2.64
N ALA A 810 -38.77 -9.78 3.87
CA ALA A 810 -40.20 -9.97 4.12
C ALA A 810 -41.03 -8.80 3.55
N GLY A 811 -40.48 -7.60 3.62
CA GLY A 811 -41.15 -6.35 3.24
C GLY A 811 -42.11 -5.86 4.33
N VAL A 812 -42.70 -4.69 4.08
CA VAL A 812 -43.57 -4.00 5.03
C VAL A 812 -45.03 -4.06 4.55
N CYS A 813 -45.96 -4.21 5.48
CA CYS A 813 -47.39 -4.11 5.23
C CYS A 813 -48.09 -3.77 6.56
N ALA A 814 -48.62 -2.56 6.71
CA ALA A 814 -49.17 -2.07 7.99
C ALA A 814 -50.21 -3.02 8.60
N HIS A 815 -51.11 -3.54 7.77
CA HIS A 815 -52.17 -4.49 8.13
C HIS A 815 -51.85 -5.94 7.69
N GLY A 816 -50.56 -6.26 7.51
CA GLY A 816 -50.10 -7.61 7.18
C GLY A 816 -49.99 -8.53 8.40
N SER A 817 -49.87 -9.83 8.16
CA SER A 817 -49.58 -10.80 9.23
C SER A 817 -48.14 -10.65 9.75
N PRO A 818 -47.89 -10.70 11.07
CA PRO A 818 -46.54 -10.65 11.65
C PRO A 818 -45.67 -11.87 11.31
N ASP A 819 -46.27 -12.95 10.79
CA ASP A 819 -45.56 -14.12 10.25
C ASP A 819 -45.12 -13.92 8.79
N SER A 820 -45.51 -12.82 8.14
CA SER A 820 -45.32 -12.60 6.70
C SER A 820 -44.68 -11.25 6.31
N ALA A 821 -44.86 -10.21 7.13
CA ALA A 821 -44.33 -8.87 6.86
C ALA A 821 -44.03 -8.10 8.17
N LEU A 822 -43.24 -7.04 8.07
CA LEU A 822 -43.14 -6.02 9.12
C LEU A 822 -44.44 -5.18 9.12
N CYS A 823 -45.11 -5.11 10.26
CA CYS A 823 -46.48 -4.61 10.42
C CYS A 823 -46.66 -3.95 11.80
N SER A 824 -47.84 -3.39 12.07
CA SER A 824 -48.12 -2.73 13.37
C SER A 824 -47.99 -3.65 14.59
N GLU A 825 -48.08 -4.98 14.43
CA GLU A 825 -48.00 -5.94 15.53
C GLU A 825 -46.55 -6.29 15.95
N ASN A 826 -45.59 -6.26 15.02
CA ASN A 826 -44.20 -6.68 15.26
C ASN A 826 -43.15 -5.55 15.16
N VAL A 827 -43.48 -4.39 14.58
CA VAL A 827 -42.53 -3.27 14.42
C VAL A 827 -41.91 -2.82 15.75
N THR A 828 -42.69 -2.70 16.82
CA THR A 828 -42.20 -2.31 18.15
C THR A 828 -41.23 -3.33 18.75
N GLU A 829 -41.43 -4.63 18.51
CA GLU A 829 -40.54 -5.70 18.99
C GLU A 829 -39.20 -5.69 18.21
N VAL A 830 -39.25 -5.40 16.90
CA VAL A 830 -38.04 -5.25 16.05
C VAL A 830 -37.24 -4.02 16.45
N TYR A 831 -37.86 -2.84 16.53
CA TYR A 831 -37.15 -1.62 16.96
C TYR A 831 -36.63 -1.72 18.39
N GLY A 832 -37.42 -2.30 19.31
CA GLY A 832 -36.98 -2.54 20.68
C GLY A 832 -35.72 -3.41 20.76
N ALA A 833 -35.64 -4.49 19.97
CA ALA A 833 -34.44 -5.32 19.90
C ALA A 833 -33.22 -4.56 19.36
N LEU A 834 -33.37 -3.82 18.26
CA LEU A 834 -32.27 -3.04 17.67
C LEU A 834 -31.80 -1.90 18.59
N LEU A 835 -32.71 -1.18 19.24
CA LEU A 835 -32.39 -0.12 20.22
C LEU A 835 -31.74 -0.67 21.50
N ASN A 836 -32.10 -1.88 21.92
CA ASN A 836 -31.37 -2.55 23.02
C ASN A 836 -29.92 -2.87 22.61
N CYS A 837 -29.67 -3.27 21.36
CA CYS A 837 -28.32 -3.51 20.85
C CYS A 837 -27.46 -2.24 20.71
N MET A 838 -28.07 -1.04 20.61
CA MET A 838 -27.36 0.25 20.73
C MET A 838 -26.73 0.49 22.11
N ASN A 839 -27.05 -0.34 23.11
CA ASN A 839 -26.53 -0.23 24.48
C ASN A 839 -25.54 -1.36 24.83
N ASP A 840 -25.05 -2.12 23.85
CA ASP A 840 -24.03 -3.15 24.06
C ASP A 840 -22.63 -2.52 24.24
N TYR A 841 -22.24 -2.34 25.50
CA TYR A 841 -20.91 -1.90 25.93
C TYR A 841 -20.05 -3.06 26.48
N THR A 842 -20.19 -4.26 25.90
CA THR A 842 -19.41 -5.44 26.31
C THR A 842 -17.92 -5.25 26.00
N THR A 843 -17.07 -5.41 27.01
CA THR A 843 -15.60 -5.38 26.86
C THR A 843 -14.96 -6.76 27.00
N ASP A 844 -13.93 -7.02 26.20
CA ASP A 844 -13.02 -8.16 26.37
C ASP A 844 -11.55 -7.70 26.29
N SER A 845 -10.59 -8.62 26.16
CA SER A 845 -9.15 -8.29 26.09
C SER A 845 -8.75 -7.47 24.85
N ARG A 846 -9.64 -7.34 23.86
CA ARG A 846 -9.50 -6.49 22.65
C ARG A 846 -10.02 -5.06 22.88
N GLY A 847 -10.71 -4.78 23.99
CA GLY A 847 -11.36 -3.50 24.29
C GLY A 847 -12.89 -3.59 24.19
N ASP A 848 -13.54 -2.51 23.74
CA ASP A 848 -14.99 -2.46 23.51
C ASP A 848 -15.36 -3.20 22.22
N VAL A 849 -15.63 -4.50 22.38
CA VAL A 849 -16.14 -5.36 21.29
C VAL A 849 -17.64 -5.20 21.10
N GLY A 850 -18.37 -4.73 22.12
CA GLY A 850 -19.80 -4.42 22.05
C GLY A 850 -20.11 -3.36 20.98
N ALA A 851 -19.16 -2.47 20.72
CA ALA A 851 -19.26 -1.48 19.64
C ALA A 851 -19.52 -2.07 18.24
N TRP A 852 -19.07 -3.30 17.95
CA TRP A 852 -19.44 -3.99 16.69
C TRP A 852 -20.94 -4.29 16.60
N VAL A 853 -21.59 -4.52 17.74
CA VAL A 853 -23.03 -4.75 17.85
C VAL A 853 -23.79 -3.42 17.75
N ARG A 854 -23.24 -2.35 18.35
CA ARG A 854 -23.78 -0.97 18.21
C ARG A 854 -23.73 -0.49 16.76
N GLU A 855 -22.59 -0.67 16.07
CA GLU A 855 -22.43 -0.35 14.64
C GLU A 855 -23.41 -1.11 13.75
N ALA A 856 -23.55 -2.42 13.97
CA ALA A 856 -24.55 -3.24 13.28
C ALA A 856 -25.99 -2.75 13.55
N ALA A 857 -26.30 -2.31 14.77
CA ALA A 857 -27.61 -1.81 15.15
C ALA A 857 -27.92 -0.46 14.48
N MET A 858 -26.94 0.44 14.37
CA MET A 858 -27.09 1.73 13.66
C MET A 858 -27.46 1.52 12.19
N THR A 859 -26.74 0.65 11.48
CA THR A 859 -27.07 0.32 10.07
C THR A 859 -28.44 -0.35 9.96
N SER A 860 -28.72 -1.30 10.85
CA SER A 860 -29.99 -2.04 10.88
C SER A 860 -31.21 -1.14 11.12
N LEU A 861 -31.08 -0.15 12.01
CA LEU A 861 -32.10 0.86 12.27
C LEU A 861 -32.31 1.78 11.05
N MET A 862 -31.24 2.17 10.36
CA MET A 862 -31.33 2.97 9.13
C MET A 862 -32.09 2.23 8.02
N ASP A 863 -31.66 0.99 7.72
CA ASP A 863 -32.20 0.19 6.61
C ASP A 863 -33.68 -0.13 6.83
N VAL A 864 -34.05 -0.54 8.04
CA VAL A 864 -35.45 -0.81 8.40
C VAL A 864 -36.28 0.48 8.40
N THR A 865 -35.76 1.60 8.90
CA THR A 865 -36.53 2.87 8.92
C THR A 865 -36.79 3.41 7.52
N LYS A 866 -35.81 3.35 6.61
CA LYS A 866 -36.00 3.78 5.22
C LYS A 866 -37.01 2.87 4.50
N LEU A 867 -36.94 1.55 4.73
CA LEU A 867 -37.93 0.62 4.19
C LEU A 867 -39.36 0.91 4.68
N VAL A 868 -39.54 1.12 5.99
CA VAL A 868 -40.88 1.42 6.54
C VAL A 868 -41.37 2.78 6.06
N ALA A 869 -40.53 3.81 6.06
CA ALA A 869 -40.90 5.15 5.59
C ALA A 869 -41.35 5.19 4.12
N SER A 870 -40.82 4.30 3.27
CA SER A 870 -41.19 4.21 1.83
C SER A 870 -42.45 3.41 1.53
N ILE A 871 -42.95 2.60 2.48
CA ILE A 871 -44.05 1.65 2.23
C ILE A 871 -45.25 1.89 3.16
N ALA A 872 -45.00 2.17 4.44
CA ALA A 872 -46.01 2.32 5.48
C ALA A 872 -45.51 3.25 6.61
N PRO A 873 -45.25 4.54 6.33
CA PRO A 873 -44.73 5.48 7.34
C PRO A 873 -45.62 5.59 8.59
N GLU A 874 -46.90 5.27 8.49
CA GLU A 874 -47.87 5.26 9.60
C GLU A 874 -47.57 4.26 10.73
N ILE A 875 -46.70 3.26 10.53
CA ILE A 875 -46.25 2.35 11.61
C ILE A 875 -44.95 2.81 12.29
N LEU A 876 -44.32 3.91 11.85
CA LEU A 876 -43.20 4.56 12.55
C LEU A 876 -43.73 5.42 13.70
N LEU A 877 -44.01 4.79 14.84
CA LEU A 877 -44.50 5.50 16.03
C LEU A 877 -43.51 6.60 16.46
N PRO A 878 -43.98 7.82 16.84
CA PRO A 878 -43.10 8.94 17.19
C PRO A 878 -42.07 8.63 18.27
N ASP A 879 -42.42 7.79 19.25
CA ASP A 879 -41.49 7.37 20.30
C ASP A 879 -40.33 6.49 19.78
N LEU A 880 -40.56 5.66 18.75
CA LEU A 880 -39.51 4.84 18.13
C LEU A 880 -38.51 5.71 17.37
N VAL A 881 -39.00 6.67 16.58
CA VAL A 881 -38.15 7.62 15.83
C VAL A 881 -37.37 8.51 16.80
N LYS A 882 -38.04 9.05 17.83
CA LYS A 882 -37.41 9.81 18.92
C LYS A 882 -36.27 9.01 19.56
N CYS A 883 -36.55 7.81 20.07
CA CYS A 883 -35.53 6.98 20.72
C CYS A 883 -34.36 6.63 19.78
N MET A 884 -34.64 6.31 18.51
CA MET A 884 -33.59 6.06 17.51
C MET A 884 -32.70 7.28 17.30
N MET A 885 -33.27 8.46 17.04
CA MET A 885 -32.50 9.68 16.80
C MET A 885 -31.71 10.11 18.06
N CYS A 886 -32.29 9.95 19.25
CA CYS A 886 -31.58 10.18 20.52
C CYS A 886 -30.39 9.22 20.71
N CYS A 887 -30.55 7.91 20.47
CA CYS A 887 -29.46 6.95 20.57
C CYS A 887 -28.38 7.19 19.50
N LEU A 888 -28.75 7.62 18.29
CA LEU A 888 -27.79 8.02 17.25
C LEU A 888 -27.01 9.28 17.66
N ALA A 889 -27.64 10.28 18.28
CA ALA A 889 -26.95 11.46 18.81
C ALA A 889 -25.95 11.11 19.93
N GLN A 890 -26.26 10.11 20.78
CA GLN A 890 -25.30 9.58 21.76
C GLN A 890 -24.11 8.91 21.08
N GLN A 891 -24.34 8.00 20.12
CA GLN A 891 -23.24 7.33 19.41
C GLN A 891 -22.45 8.30 18.52
N SER A 892 -23.06 9.36 17.99
CA SER A 892 -22.35 10.41 17.25
C SER A 892 -21.46 11.27 18.14
N ALA A 893 -21.58 11.15 19.46
CA ALA A 893 -20.71 11.81 20.43
C ALA A 893 -19.60 10.90 21.01
N GLU A 894 -19.46 9.66 20.51
CA GLU A 894 -18.56 8.62 21.06
C GLU A 894 -17.05 8.86 20.88
N LYS A 895 -16.28 8.18 21.72
CA LYS A 895 -14.82 8.39 21.82
C LYS A 895 -14.06 7.90 20.60
N ILE A 896 -14.53 6.81 19.99
CA ILE A 896 -13.80 6.09 18.93
C ILE A 896 -14.24 6.62 17.56
N ASP A 897 -13.28 7.15 16.81
CA ASP A 897 -13.54 7.96 15.60
C ASP A 897 -14.38 7.23 14.55
N HIS A 898 -14.10 5.95 14.29
CA HIS A 898 -14.87 5.13 13.34
C HIS A 898 -16.35 5.01 13.71
N TYR A 899 -16.66 4.65 14.96
CA TYR A 899 -18.06 4.49 15.40
C TYR A 899 -18.77 5.84 15.49
N ARG A 900 -18.06 6.91 15.86
CA ARG A 900 -18.57 8.28 15.85
C ARG A 900 -18.93 8.73 14.42
N ALA A 901 -18.07 8.42 13.45
CA ALA A 901 -18.31 8.71 12.04
C ALA A 901 -19.46 7.89 11.44
N HIS A 902 -19.56 6.60 11.78
CA HIS A 902 -20.70 5.77 11.37
C HIS A 902 -22.02 6.28 11.95
N ALA A 903 -22.04 6.63 13.24
CA ALA A 903 -23.22 7.17 13.92
C ALA A 903 -23.69 8.51 13.33
N GLY A 904 -22.75 9.46 13.16
CA GLY A 904 -23.03 10.76 12.55
C GLY A 904 -23.49 10.63 11.10
N SER A 905 -22.86 9.76 10.32
CA SER A 905 -23.29 9.41 8.95
C SER A 905 -24.72 8.88 8.94
N VAL A 906 -25.08 7.91 9.81
CA VAL A 906 -26.44 7.38 9.88
C VAL A 906 -27.46 8.44 10.33
N PHE A 907 -27.11 9.31 11.27
CA PHE A 907 -27.95 10.42 11.71
C PHE A 907 -28.29 11.38 10.55
N LEU A 908 -27.28 11.83 9.79
CA LEU A 908 -27.46 12.68 8.61
C LEU A 908 -28.25 11.97 7.49
N HIS A 909 -27.94 10.69 7.23
CA HIS A 909 -28.63 9.89 6.22
C HIS A 909 -30.12 9.65 6.53
N LEU A 910 -30.56 9.82 7.78
CA LEU A 910 -31.98 9.78 8.16
C LEU A 910 -32.60 11.19 8.17
N LEU A 911 -31.89 12.19 8.70
CA LEU A 911 -32.33 13.59 8.74
C LEU A 911 -32.57 14.20 7.34
N HIS A 912 -31.67 13.91 6.39
CA HIS A 912 -31.76 14.39 5.00
C HIS A 912 -32.44 13.39 4.04
N SER A 913 -33.05 12.32 4.58
CA SER A 913 -33.86 11.41 3.77
C SER A 913 -35.12 12.15 3.30
N THR A 914 -35.27 12.33 1.99
CA THR A 914 -36.38 13.10 1.38
C THR A 914 -37.31 12.22 0.54
N ASP A 915 -36.77 11.20 -0.13
CA ASP A 915 -37.53 10.12 -0.78
C ASP A 915 -36.95 8.75 -0.35
N PRO A 916 -37.54 8.07 0.65
CA PRO A 916 -38.66 8.53 1.48
C PRO A 916 -38.22 9.55 2.55
N ALA A 917 -39.16 10.40 2.98
CA ALA A 917 -39.00 11.24 4.17
C ALA A 917 -39.28 10.43 5.45
N VAL A 918 -38.39 10.52 6.45
CA VAL A 918 -38.60 9.87 7.75
C VAL A 918 -39.54 10.75 8.61
N PRO A 919 -40.73 10.26 9.00
CA PRO A 919 -41.68 11.05 9.77
C PRO A 919 -41.24 11.17 11.24
N HIS A 920 -41.79 12.16 11.94
CA HIS A 920 -41.69 12.32 13.41
C HIS A 920 -40.26 12.49 13.99
N ILE A 921 -39.29 12.95 13.20
CA ILE A 921 -38.00 13.41 13.74
C ILE A 921 -38.26 14.61 14.68
N PRO A 922 -37.87 14.55 15.97
CA PRO A 922 -38.05 15.67 16.88
C PRO A 922 -37.05 16.79 16.55
N HIS A 923 -37.49 18.06 16.65
CA HIS A 923 -36.69 19.25 16.32
C HIS A 923 -36.09 19.23 14.91
N GLN A 924 -36.85 18.76 13.90
CA GLN A 924 -36.34 18.58 12.55
C GLN A 924 -35.88 19.89 11.88
N GLU A 925 -36.55 21.02 12.13
CA GLU A 925 -36.17 22.32 11.56
C GLU A 925 -34.86 22.83 12.19
N GLU A 926 -34.73 22.71 13.50
CA GLU A 926 -33.52 23.08 14.25
C GLU A 926 -32.34 22.15 13.89
N LEU A 927 -32.58 20.85 13.73
CA LEU A 927 -31.58 19.89 13.28
C LEU A 927 -31.08 20.18 11.86
N LEU A 928 -31.95 20.57 10.93
CA LEU A 928 -31.55 20.99 9.58
C LEU A 928 -30.79 22.32 9.59
N SER A 929 -30.96 23.16 10.62
CA SER A 929 -30.16 24.37 10.82
C SER A 929 -28.81 24.09 11.47
N ILE A 930 -28.70 23.09 12.35
CA ILE A 930 -27.42 22.65 12.95
C ILE A 930 -26.62 21.87 11.91
N PHE A 931 -27.26 20.95 11.20
CA PHE A 931 -26.68 20.15 10.13
C PHE A 931 -27.32 20.50 8.77
N PRO A 932 -26.78 21.49 8.03
CA PRO A 932 -27.09 21.69 6.62
C PRO A 932 -26.71 20.47 5.77
N VAL A 933 -27.36 20.29 4.61
CA VAL A 933 -27.19 19.10 3.76
C VAL A 933 -25.75 18.91 3.28
N GLU A 934 -25.00 19.99 3.13
CA GLU A 934 -23.57 20.02 2.79
C GLU A 934 -22.72 19.25 3.81
N THR A 935 -23.15 19.17 5.08
CA THR A 935 -22.41 18.43 6.13
C THR A 935 -22.32 16.94 5.83
N THR A 936 -23.27 16.38 5.05
CA THR A 936 -23.26 14.98 4.60
C THR A 936 -21.99 14.60 3.82
N THR A 937 -21.34 15.57 3.17
CA THR A 937 -20.09 15.37 2.42
C THR A 937 -18.89 16.14 2.96
N SER A 938 -19.09 17.24 3.70
CA SER A 938 -18.02 18.12 4.17
C SER A 938 -17.61 17.94 5.64
N LEU A 939 -18.46 17.36 6.50
CA LEU A 939 -18.15 17.21 7.92
C LEU A 939 -17.27 15.99 8.17
N ASN A 940 -16.00 16.19 8.51
CA ASN A 940 -15.11 15.10 8.90
C ASN A 940 -15.40 14.65 10.33
N TRP A 941 -16.35 13.74 10.50
CA TRP A 941 -16.71 13.14 11.79
C TRP A 941 -15.54 12.44 12.50
N ASN A 942 -14.51 11.97 11.76
CA ASN A 942 -13.32 11.37 12.37
C ASN A 942 -12.44 12.41 13.07
N ALA A 943 -12.62 13.72 12.81
CA ALA A 943 -11.94 14.80 13.53
C ALA A 943 -12.83 15.28 14.70
N PRO A 944 -12.46 15.02 15.99
CA PRO A 944 -13.27 15.42 17.14
C PRO A 944 -13.52 16.95 17.20
N SER A 945 -12.53 17.74 16.80
CA SER A 945 -12.59 19.20 16.76
C SER A 945 -13.56 19.77 15.72
N GLN A 946 -13.97 18.99 14.72
CA GLN A 946 -15.06 19.37 13.80
C GLN A 946 -16.39 18.80 14.29
N ALA A 947 -16.42 17.50 14.59
CA ALA A 947 -17.65 16.81 15.03
C ALA A 947 -18.29 17.48 16.25
N PHE A 948 -17.52 17.75 17.31
CA PHE A 948 -18.06 18.27 18.57
C PHE A 948 -18.60 19.71 18.47
N GLN A 949 -18.21 20.49 17.45
CA GLN A 949 -18.80 21.82 17.20
C GLN A 949 -20.28 21.75 16.81
N TYR A 950 -20.70 20.66 16.17
CA TYR A 950 -22.10 20.42 15.81
C TYR A 950 -22.85 19.65 16.92
N ILE A 951 -22.21 18.61 17.47
CA ILE A 951 -22.80 17.75 18.50
C ILE A 951 -23.16 18.54 19.77
N THR A 952 -22.34 19.52 20.18
CA THR A 952 -22.65 20.36 21.35
C THR A 952 -23.91 21.21 21.17
N GLN A 953 -24.26 21.61 19.96
CA GLN A 953 -25.49 22.39 19.70
C GLN A 953 -26.76 21.58 20.01
N LEU A 954 -26.68 20.24 19.94
CA LEU A 954 -27.77 19.33 20.34
C LEU A 954 -28.10 19.39 21.84
N LEU A 955 -27.18 19.91 22.68
CA LEU A 955 -27.46 20.15 24.10
C LEU A 955 -28.54 21.24 24.31
N GLY A 956 -28.72 22.14 23.34
CA GLY A 956 -29.80 23.14 23.34
C GLY A 956 -31.18 22.56 22.99
N LEU A 957 -31.27 21.30 22.57
CA LEU A 957 -32.51 20.62 22.18
C LEU A 957 -32.94 19.63 23.28
N PRO A 958 -34.00 19.88 24.07
CA PRO A 958 -34.30 19.11 25.29
C PRO A 958 -34.46 17.59 25.08
N GLN A 959 -34.95 17.17 23.92
CA GLN A 959 -35.12 15.75 23.55
C GLN A 959 -33.76 15.04 23.33
N TYR A 960 -32.73 15.76 22.89
CA TYR A 960 -31.39 15.21 22.63
C TYR A 960 -30.43 15.38 23.80
N GLN A 961 -30.59 16.46 24.59
CA GLN A 961 -29.73 16.89 25.69
C GLN A 961 -29.15 15.74 26.53
N TYR A 962 -29.99 14.87 27.11
CA TYR A 962 -29.54 13.74 27.95
C TYR A 962 -28.62 12.74 27.21
N HIS A 963 -28.98 12.37 25.98
CA HIS A 963 -28.26 11.36 25.20
C HIS A 963 -26.96 11.91 24.63
N THR A 964 -26.97 13.16 24.16
CA THR A 964 -25.77 13.90 23.74
C THR A 964 -24.79 14.06 24.90
N LEU A 965 -25.28 14.48 26.08
CA LEU A 965 -24.48 14.61 27.31
C LEU A 965 -23.85 13.28 27.74
N LEU A 966 -24.61 12.17 27.66
CA LEU A 966 -24.13 10.83 27.98
C LEU A 966 -23.00 10.37 27.05
N GLY A 967 -23.10 10.63 25.74
CA GLY A 967 -22.05 10.31 24.78
C GLY A 967 -20.79 11.17 24.97
N LEU A 968 -20.94 12.50 25.11
CA LEU A 968 -19.83 13.42 25.39
C LEU A 968 -19.07 13.04 26.68
N THR A 969 -19.79 12.56 27.70
CA THR A 969 -19.23 12.08 28.98
C THR A 969 -18.28 10.87 28.81
N VAL A 970 -18.47 10.04 27.78
CA VAL A 970 -17.55 8.90 27.48
C VAL A 970 -16.29 9.37 26.74
N SER A 971 -16.36 10.50 26.05
CA SER A 971 -15.36 10.99 25.07
C SER A 971 -14.24 11.87 25.62
N VAL A 972 -14.13 11.96 26.95
CA VAL A 972 -13.22 12.80 27.76
C VAL A 972 -11.72 12.73 27.39
N GLY A 973 -11.29 11.79 26.54
CA GLY A 973 -9.92 11.70 26.06
C GLY A 973 -9.56 12.58 24.84
N GLY A 974 -10.48 13.41 24.32
CA GLY A 974 -10.26 14.18 23.09
C GLY A 974 -11.12 15.45 22.95
N ILE A 975 -11.45 16.09 24.09
CA ILE A 975 -12.34 17.26 24.16
C ILE A 975 -11.53 18.56 24.03
N THR A 976 -12.05 19.56 23.31
CA THR A 976 -11.45 20.92 23.22
C THR A 976 -12.04 21.86 24.25
N GLU A 977 -11.29 22.88 24.67
CA GLU A 977 -11.70 23.93 25.62
C GLU A 977 -13.11 24.49 25.33
N SER A 978 -13.39 24.88 24.08
CA SER A 978 -14.71 25.34 23.61
C SER A 978 -15.87 24.34 23.80
N THR A 979 -15.56 23.04 23.91
CA THR A 979 -16.53 21.96 24.16
C THR A 979 -16.83 21.85 25.67
N LEU A 980 -15.87 22.21 26.54
CA LEU A 980 -16.12 22.37 27.98
C LEU A 980 -16.95 23.63 28.26
N ASP A 981 -16.68 24.75 27.59
CA ASP A 981 -17.47 25.99 27.76
C ASP A 981 -18.97 25.76 27.49
N ALA A 982 -19.30 25.06 26.40
CA ALA A 982 -20.67 24.71 26.05
C ALA A 982 -21.33 23.79 27.11
N TRP A 983 -20.57 22.88 27.73
CA TRP A 983 -21.04 22.03 28.82
C TRP A 983 -21.32 22.84 30.09
N ILE A 984 -20.40 23.74 30.48
CA ILE A 984 -20.52 24.59 31.67
C ILE A 984 -21.75 25.50 31.58
N GLN A 985 -22.06 26.03 30.39
CA GLN A 985 -23.23 26.87 30.16
C GLN A 985 -24.58 26.13 30.20
N THR A 986 -24.60 24.79 30.05
CA THR A 986 -25.83 24.00 29.82
C THR A 986 -26.34 23.20 31.04
N TYR A 987 -25.76 23.46 32.22
CA TYR A 987 -26.28 23.15 33.56
C TYR A 987 -26.22 21.67 34.04
N PRO A 988 -26.04 21.38 35.36
CA PRO A 988 -25.64 20.04 35.82
C PRO A 988 -26.66 19.29 36.72
N GLU A 989 -27.79 19.88 37.08
CA GLU A 989 -28.67 19.40 38.17
C GLU A 989 -29.38 18.04 37.95
N GLN A 990 -29.20 17.36 36.81
CA GLN A 990 -29.94 16.12 36.47
C GLN A 990 -29.04 14.91 36.14
N ILE A 991 -27.74 14.94 36.44
CA ILE A 991 -26.84 13.79 36.19
C ILE A 991 -26.89 12.79 37.36
N ASP A 992 -27.61 11.68 37.17
CA ASP A 992 -27.70 10.58 38.14
C ASP A 992 -26.42 9.71 38.15
N LEU A 993 -25.62 9.82 39.22
CA LEU A 993 -24.40 9.01 39.41
C LEU A 993 -24.63 7.57 39.90
N THR A 994 -25.87 7.17 40.14
CA THR A 994 -26.22 5.77 40.47
C THR A 994 -26.22 4.85 39.25
N GLY A 995 -26.10 5.43 38.04
CA GLY A 995 -25.94 4.70 36.78
C GLY A 995 -24.71 3.77 36.71
N PRO A 996 -24.68 2.88 35.70
CA PRO A 996 -23.70 1.79 35.61
C PRO A 996 -22.24 2.28 35.52
N SER A 997 -21.30 1.43 35.98
CA SER A 997 -19.88 1.81 36.14
C SER A 997 -19.24 2.43 34.89
N TRP A 998 -19.65 2.00 33.69
CA TRP A 998 -19.14 2.50 32.42
C TRP A 998 -19.48 3.97 32.13
N VAL A 999 -20.53 4.52 32.74
CA VAL A 999 -20.83 5.97 32.70
C VAL A 999 -20.07 6.71 33.79
N SER A 1000 -20.12 6.17 35.01
CA SER A 1000 -19.67 6.91 36.19
C SER A 1000 -18.15 7.08 36.32
N ILE A 1001 -17.33 6.23 35.67
CA ILE A 1001 -15.87 6.38 35.66
C ILE A 1001 -15.41 7.43 34.64
N PRO A 1002 -15.88 7.44 33.38
CA PRO A 1002 -15.65 8.56 32.46
C PRO A 1002 -16.15 9.91 33.01
N PHE A 1003 -17.32 9.96 33.65
CA PHE A 1003 -17.82 11.21 34.26
C PHE A 1003 -16.89 11.76 35.36
N LEU A 1004 -16.34 10.92 36.23
CA LEU A 1004 -15.36 11.37 37.23
C LEU A 1004 -14.09 11.89 36.54
N LYS A 1005 -13.62 11.25 35.47
CA LYS A 1005 -12.51 11.77 34.67
C LYS A 1005 -12.87 13.07 33.91
N MET A 1006 -14.14 13.29 33.58
CA MET A 1006 -14.60 14.55 33.00
C MET A 1006 -14.38 15.66 34.00
N LEU A 1007 -14.96 15.53 35.20
CA LEU A 1007 -14.83 16.50 36.29
C LEU A 1007 -13.37 16.82 36.62
N ASP A 1008 -12.53 15.79 36.68
CA ASP A 1008 -11.08 15.90 36.87
C ASP A 1008 -10.43 16.82 35.82
N GLN A 1009 -10.74 16.61 34.53
CA GLN A 1009 -10.27 17.49 33.46
C GLN A 1009 -10.87 18.91 33.52
N ILE A 1010 -12.13 19.09 33.91
CA ILE A 1010 -12.70 20.46 34.03
C ILE A 1010 -12.02 21.23 35.18
N LEU A 1011 -11.75 20.54 36.30
CA LEU A 1011 -11.07 21.10 37.48
C LEU A 1011 -9.60 21.43 37.21
N ALA A 1012 -8.92 20.64 36.39
CA ALA A 1012 -7.51 20.83 36.04
C ALA A 1012 -7.26 21.94 35.00
N ASN A 1013 -8.21 22.21 34.10
CA ASN A 1013 -8.10 23.24 33.06
C ASN A 1013 -8.66 24.61 33.50
N SER A 1014 -8.73 24.89 34.81
CA SER A 1014 -9.20 26.17 35.40
C SER A 1014 -10.60 26.67 34.99
N CYS A 1015 -11.44 25.87 34.33
CA CYS A 1015 -12.74 26.30 33.80
C CYS A 1015 -13.76 26.75 34.88
N PHE A 1016 -13.41 26.60 36.17
CA PHE A 1016 -14.19 27.04 37.33
C PHE A 1016 -13.52 28.18 38.14
N GLU A 1017 -12.50 28.86 37.60
CA GLU A 1017 -11.78 29.96 38.27
C GLU A 1017 -12.72 31.07 38.79
N ILE A 1018 -13.83 31.34 38.09
CA ILE A 1018 -14.88 32.29 38.50
C ILE A 1018 -15.47 31.96 39.90
N PHE A 1019 -15.39 30.70 40.34
CA PHE A 1019 -15.90 30.23 41.62
C PHE A 1019 -14.82 30.02 42.70
N THR A 1020 -13.52 30.12 42.39
CA THR A 1020 -12.45 29.92 43.40
C THR A 1020 -12.38 31.07 44.40
N THR A 1021 -12.68 32.29 43.93
CA THR A 1021 -12.71 33.54 44.72
C THR A 1021 -13.96 33.70 45.59
N GLN A 1022 -14.90 32.74 45.56
CA GLN A 1022 -16.16 32.79 46.31
C GLN A 1022 -16.21 31.69 47.37
N GLU A 1023 -16.12 32.06 48.65
CA GLU A 1023 -16.27 31.10 49.75
C GLU A 1023 -17.63 30.38 49.66
N ASN A 1024 -17.58 29.04 49.59
CA ASN A 1024 -18.76 28.17 49.68
C ASN A 1024 -19.81 28.34 48.57
N HIS A 1025 -19.41 28.70 47.35
CA HIS A 1025 -20.33 28.78 46.20
C HIS A 1025 -21.14 27.48 46.04
N GLN A 1026 -22.47 27.61 45.85
CA GLN A 1026 -23.44 26.51 45.97
C GLN A 1026 -23.11 25.31 45.05
N PHE A 1027 -22.78 25.59 43.78
CA PHE A 1027 -22.34 24.57 42.82
C PHE A 1027 -21.19 23.69 43.35
N CYS A 1028 -20.22 24.27 44.06
CA CYS A 1028 -19.08 23.54 44.61
C CYS A 1028 -19.49 22.67 45.84
N VAL A 1029 -20.53 23.09 46.57
CA VAL A 1029 -21.13 22.31 47.67
C VAL A 1029 -21.89 21.09 47.12
N ASP A 1030 -22.61 21.26 46.01
CA ASP A 1030 -23.40 20.21 45.35
C ASP A 1030 -22.52 19.24 44.57
N LEU A 1031 -21.49 19.72 43.86
CA LEU A 1031 -20.47 18.86 43.24
C LEU A 1031 -19.73 18.00 44.28
N LEU A 1032 -19.40 18.59 45.44
CA LEU A 1032 -18.89 17.85 46.60
C LEU A 1032 -19.94 16.91 47.21
N ALA A 1033 -21.24 17.20 47.09
CA ALA A 1033 -22.31 16.29 47.52
C ALA A 1033 -22.42 15.07 46.61
N LEU A 1034 -22.39 15.29 45.29
CA LEU A 1034 -22.38 14.26 44.25
C LEU A 1034 -21.23 13.26 44.48
N CYS A 1035 -20.02 13.76 44.78
CA CYS A 1035 -18.85 12.93 45.07
C CYS A 1035 -18.93 12.14 46.40
N LYS A 1036 -19.90 12.40 47.30
CA LYS A 1036 -20.05 11.61 48.55
C LYS A 1036 -20.54 10.19 48.27
N GLU A 1037 -21.20 9.94 47.14
CA GLU A 1037 -21.68 8.61 46.73
C GLU A 1037 -20.52 7.63 46.49
N CYS A 1038 -19.35 8.12 46.04
CA CYS A 1038 -18.11 7.33 45.90
C CYS A 1038 -17.76 6.51 47.15
N LYS A 1039 -18.06 7.03 48.36
CA LYS A 1039 -17.64 6.44 49.64
C LYS A 1039 -18.22 5.05 49.94
N LYS A 1040 -19.24 4.62 49.18
CA LYS A 1040 -19.89 3.30 49.32
C LYS A 1040 -19.31 2.24 48.37
N THR A 1041 -18.50 2.61 47.37
CA THR A 1041 -18.00 1.65 46.37
C THR A 1041 -16.78 0.86 46.84
N LYS A 1042 -16.60 -0.33 46.27
CA LYS A 1042 -15.38 -1.15 46.39
C LYS A 1042 -14.58 -1.20 45.08
N ASP A 1043 -15.09 -0.56 44.03
CA ASP A 1043 -14.44 -0.47 42.72
C ASP A 1043 -13.18 0.40 42.82
N ILE A 1044 -12.00 -0.20 42.63
CA ILE A 1044 -10.69 0.46 42.73
C ILE A 1044 -10.52 1.53 41.64
N SER A 1045 -11.09 1.33 40.45
CA SER A 1045 -11.02 2.28 39.34
C SER A 1045 -11.91 3.49 39.59
N LYS A 1046 -13.13 3.28 40.11
CA LYS A 1046 -14.01 4.38 40.55
C LYS A 1046 -13.40 5.14 41.73
N LEU A 1047 -12.86 4.44 42.74
CA LEU A 1047 -12.18 5.09 43.88
C LEU A 1047 -10.98 5.95 43.43
N ARG A 1048 -10.15 5.48 42.49
CA ARG A 1048 -9.05 6.27 41.91
C ARG A 1048 -9.54 7.53 41.19
N ALA A 1049 -10.60 7.43 40.38
CA ALA A 1049 -11.17 8.60 39.72
C ALA A 1049 -11.82 9.60 40.70
N CYS A 1050 -12.38 9.13 41.82
CA CYS A 1050 -12.85 10.04 42.88
C CYS A 1050 -11.68 10.74 43.62
N VAL A 1051 -10.48 10.15 43.70
CA VAL A 1051 -9.30 10.78 44.32
C VAL A 1051 -8.84 12.00 43.53
N THR A 1052 -8.72 11.89 42.20
CA THR A 1052 -8.22 12.99 41.36
C THR A 1052 -9.21 14.17 41.35
N VAL A 1053 -10.51 13.89 41.23
CA VAL A 1053 -11.58 14.89 41.46
C VAL A 1053 -11.51 15.53 42.85
N PHE A 1054 -11.25 14.78 43.92
CA PHE A 1054 -11.08 15.39 45.24
C PHE A 1054 -9.83 16.28 45.32
N CYS A 1055 -8.73 15.94 44.64
CA CYS A 1055 -7.58 16.84 44.54
C CYS A 1055 -7.93 18.12 43.75
N GLY A 1056 -8.57 18.01 42.59
CA GLY A 1056 -9.01 19.18 41.80
C GLY A 1056 -9.99 20.10 42.55
N LEU A 1057 -10.86 19.55 43.40
CA LEU A 1057 -11.79 20.30 44.25
C LEU A 1057 -11.12 21.14 45.35
N ILE A 1058 -9.80 21.05 45.58
CA ILE A 1058 -9.11 21.82 46.62
C ILE A 1058 -9.14 23.34 46.37
N GLN A 1059 -9.20 23.74 45.09
CA GLN A 1059 -9.11 25.14 44.65
C GLN A 1059 -10.19 26.03 45.29
N PHE A 1060 -11.38 25.50 45.58
CA PHE A 1060 -12.50 26.25 46.16
C PHE A 1060 -12.34 26.49 47.66
N GLN A 1061 -12.17 27.75 48.05
CA GLN A 1061 -11.94 28.16 49.44
C GLN A 1061 -13.15 27.93 50.37
N GLY A 1062 -12.91 28.04 51.69
CA GLY A 1062 -13.92 27.88 52.74
C GLY A 1062 -14.14 26.43 53.20
N GLU A 1063 -15.39 26.07 53.43
CA GLU A 1063 -15.79 24.76 53.95
C GLU A 1063 -15.64 23.62 52.94
N VAL A 1064 -15.64 23.92 51.64
CA VAL A 1064 -15.41 22.93 50.56
C VAL A 1064 -14.01 22.34 50.72
N ARG A 1065 -12.97 23.18 50.71
CA ARG A 1065 -11.56 22.80 50.96
C ARG A 1065 -11.39 21.91 52.20
N LYS A 1066 -11.94 22.31 53.36
CA LYS A 1066 -11.85 21.54 54.61
C LYS A 1066 -12.50 20.15 54.51
N LYS A 1067 -13.68 20.06 53.89
CA LYS A 1067 -14.43 18.81 53.74
C LYS A 1067 -13.78 17.87 52.72
N VAL A 1068 -13.16 18.43 51.68
CA VAL A 1068 -12.32 17.73 50.68
C VAL A 1068 -11.06 17.16 51.32
N LEU A 1069 -10.26 17.97 52.01
CA LEU A 1069 -9.09 17.52 52.76
C LEU A 1069 -9.45 16.40 53.74
N SER A 1070 -10.56 16.54 54.47
CA SER A 1070 -11.08 15.49 55.35
C SER A 1070 -11.41 14.16 54.63
N GLN A 1071 -11.73 14.17 53.33
CA GLN A 1071 -11.91 12.92 52.56
C GLN A 1071 -10.57 12.34 52.10
N LEU A 1072 -9.66 13.18 51.59
CA LEU A 1072 -8.32 12.75 51.18
C LEU A 1072 -7.55 12.14 52.37
N LEU A 1073 -7.59 12.79 53.54
CA LEU A 1073 -7.05 12.30 54.82
C LEU A 1073 -7.78 11.04 55.37
N MET A 1074 -8.92 10.65 54.80
CA MET A 1074 -9.55 9.35 55.06
C MET A 1074 -9.14 8.30 54.02
N LEU A 1075 -8.95 8.68 52.77
CA LEU A 1075 -8.49 7.80 51.68
C LEU A 1075 -7.01 7.40 51.81
N LEU A 1076 -6.17 8.26 52.38
CA LEU A 1076 -4.82 7.91 52.88
C LEU A 1076 -4.84 6.76 53.90
N CYS A 1077 -5.97 6.51 54.58
CA CYS A 1077 -6.17 5.40 55.52
C CYS A 1077 -7.12 4.30 54.99
N HIS A 1078 -7.34 4.24 53.68
CA HIS A 1078 -8.25 3.26 53.06
C HIS A 1078 -7.72 1.81 53.19
N SER A 1079 -8.61 0.82 53.15
CA SER A 1079 -8.24 -0.61 53.30
C SER A 1079 -7.31 -1.09 52.19
N TYR A 1080 -7.58 -0.73 50.93
CA TYR A 1080 -6.75 -1.06 49.77
C TYR A 1080 -5.45 -0.20 49.75
N PRO A 1081 -4.24 -0.81 49.82
CA PRO A 1081 -2.96 -0.07 49.80
C PRO A 1081 -2.79 0.79 48.55
N VAL A 1082 -3.21 0.26 47.40
CA VAL A 1082 -3.20 0.94 46.09
C VAL A 1082 -3.94 2.28 46.11
N ILE A 1083 -5.02 2.39 46.90
CA ILE A 1083 -5.74 3.66 47.06
C ILE A 1083 -4.95 4.62 47.96
N ARG A 1084 -4.40 4.15 49.09
CA ARG A 1084 -3.55 4.97 49.97
C ARG A 1084 -2.38 5.60 49.21
N LYS A 1085 -1.66 4.79 48.44
CA LYS A 1085 -0.54 5.22 47.56
C LYS A 1085 -1.00 6.24 46.51
N THR A 1086 -2.07 5.94 45.77
CA THR A 1086 -2.60 6.86 44.75
C THR A 1086 -3.02 8.20 45.37
N THR A 1087 -3.66 8.18 46.55
CA THR A 1087 -4.03 9.41 47.28
C THR A 1087 -2.81 10.22 47.73
N ALA A 1088 -1.75 9.59 48.23
CA ALA A 1088 -0.54 10.30 48.64
C ALA A 1088 0.17 11.00 47.46
N SER A 1089 0.40 10.30 46.34
CA SER A 1089 1.02 10.91 45.14
C SER A 1089 0.17 12.07 44.61
N GLN A 1090 -1.14 11.87 44.49
CA GLN A 1090 -2.05 12.91 44.00
C GLN A 1090 -2.22 14.08 44.98
N MET A 1091 -2.03 13.88 46.29
CA MET A 1091 -1.96 14.98 47.26
C MET A 1091 -0.65 15.77 47.16
N TYR A 1092 0.47 15.09 46.90
CA TYR A 1092 1.77 15.73 46.67
C TYR A 1092 1.74 16.59 45.39
N GLU A 1093 1.25 16.05 44.27
CA GLU A 1093 1.05 16.78 43.02
C GLU A 1093 0.10 17.99 43.18
N MET A 1094 -0.98 17.80 43.95
CA MET A 1094 -1.95 18.86 44.26
C MET A 1094 -1.35 20.00 45.10
N LEU A 1095 -0.51 19.71 46.09
CA LEU A 1095 0.15 20.72 46.92
C LEU A 1095 1.31 21.45 46.21
N LEU A 1096 1.88 20.88 45.14
CA LEU A 1096 2.74 21.63 44.20
C LEU A 1096 1.95 22.61 43.33
N THR A 1097 0.66 22.34 43.11
CA THR A 1097 -0.20 23.09 42.18
C THR A 1097 -0.95 24.24 42.86
N TYR A 1098 -1.29 24.07 44.13
CA TYR A 1098 -2.04 25.05 44.93
C TYR A 1098 -1.31 25.34 46.25
N ASP A 1099 -0.40 26.31 46.23
CA ASP A 1099 0.39 26.76 47.40
C ASP A 1099 -0.46 27.51 48.45
N ASP A 1100 -1.60 28.09 48.04
CA ASP A 1100 -2.57 28.76 48.91
C ASP A 1100 -3.31 27.83 49.91
N VAL A 1101 -3.08 26.51 49.85
CA VAL A 1101 -3.81 25.50 50.62
C VAL A 1101 -3.37 25.44 52.09
N MET A 1102 -2.14 25.85 52.42
CA MET A 1102 -1.57 25.73 53.77
C MET A 1102 -0.47 26.77 54.08
N ASN A 1103 0.06 26.79 55.30
CA ASN A 1103 1.17 27.68 55.68
C ASN A 1103 2.46 27.28 54.92
N PRO A 1104 3.11 28.17 54.15
CA PRO A 1104 4.37 27.88 53.47
C PRO A 1104 5.47 27.35 54.38
N GLU A 1105 5.54 27.78 55.65
CA GLU A 1105 6.53 27.30 56.62
C GLU A 1105 6.43 25.80 56.93
N MET A 1106 5.28 25.17 56.62
CA MET A 1106 5.00 23.76 56.87
C MET A 1106 4.96 22.92 55.58
N LEU A 1107 5.11 23.54 54.40
CA LEU A 1107 4.89 22.89 53.10
C LEU A 1107 5.93 21.79 52.85
N ASP A 1108 7.21 22.08 53.04
CA ASP A 1108 8.31 21.11 52.87
C ASP A 1108 8.15 19.90 53.81
N ASP A 1109 7.71 20.11 55.06
CA ASP A 1109 7.44 19.04 56.03
C ASP A 1109 6.26 18.15 55.59
N VAL A 1110 5.14 18.74 55.13
CA VAL A 1110 4.00 17.99 54.58
C VAL A 1110 4.39 17.20 53.34
N MET A 1111 5.18 17.80 52.45
CA MET A 1111 5.59 17.21 51.19
C MET A 1111 6.56 16.05 51.41
N THR A 1112 7.55 16.22 52.29
CA THR A 1112 8.45 15.15 52.73
C THR A 1112 7.67 14.02 53.40
N LEU A 1113 6.69 14.33 54.26
CA LEU A 1113 5.86 13.31 54.90
C LEU A 1113 4.98 12.55 53.90
N LEU A 1114 4.52 13.20 52.82
CA LEU A 1114 3.77 12.56 51.74
C LEU A 1114 4.66 11.67 50.84
N SER A 1115 5.91 12.06 50.55
CA SER A 1115 6.83 11.27 49.72
C SER A 1115 7.46 10.09 50.47
N ASP A 1116 7.95 10.32 51.68
CA ASP A 1116 8.83 9.37 52.38
C ASP A 1116 8.06 8.32 53.18
N THR A 1117 6.80 8.62 53.54
CA THR A 1117 5.92 7.65 54.20
C THR A 1117 5.57 6.51 53.23
N ASN A 1118 5.89 5.27 53.61
CA ASN A 1118 5.37 4.10 52.90
C ASN A 1118 3.86 3.94 53.18
N TRP A 1119 3.02 4.58 52.35
CA TRP A 1119 1.56 4.51 52.45
C TRP A 1119 0.97 3.11 52.21
N GLU A 1120 1.76 2.15 51.72
CA GLU A 1120 1.34 0.76 51.57
C GLU A 1120 1.52 -0.07 52.86
N SER A 1121 2.20 0.48 53.87
CA SER A 1121 2.35 -0.10 55.21
C SER A 1121 1.03 -0.22 55.99
N ASP A 1122 1.10 -0.75 57.21
CA ASP A 1122 -0.07 -1.09 58.02
C ASP A 1122 -0.89 0.13 58.48
N LEU A 1123 -2.17 -0.10 58.80
CA LEU A 1123 -3.09 0.98 59.16
C LEU A 1123 -2.85 1.60 60.55
N ALA A 1124 -1.99 1.06 61.41
CA ALA A 1124 -1.57 1.76 62.63
C ALA A 1124 -0.45 2.76 62.30
N THR A 1125 0.57 2.32 61.57
CA THR A 1125 1.67 3.17 61.08
C THR A 1125 1.14 4.29 60.19
N VAL A 1126 0.32 3.98 59.18
CA VAL A 1126 -0.22 5.02 58.27
C VAL A 1126 -1.10 6.05 59.00
N ARG A 1127 -1.77 5.65 60.10
CA ARG A 1127 -2.60 6.58 60.90
C ARG A 1127 -1.79 7.60 61.69
N THR A 1128 -0.55 7.34 62.09
CA THR A 1128 0.26 8.36 62.80
C THR A 1128 0.64 9.48 61.84
N HIS A 1129 1.19 9.13 60.69
CA HIS A 1129 1.58 10.05 59.61
C HIS A 1129 0.38 10.86 59.12
N ARG A 1130 -0.77 10.20 58.88
CA ARG A 1130 -2.04 10.88 58.57
C ARG A 1130 -2.45 11.86 59.68
N ASN A 1131 -2.37 11.48 60.95
CA ASN A 1131 -2.74 12.38 62.05
C ASN A 1131 -1.83 13.62 62.15
N GLN A 1132 -0.55 13.52 61.79
CA GLN A 1132 0.34 14.68 61.67
C GLN A 1132 -0.09 15.60 60.51
N LEU A 1133 -0.43 15.04 59.34
CA LEU A 1133 -1.03 15.80 58.23
C LEU A 1133 -2.35 16.48 58.64
N CYS A 1134 -3.20 15.83 59.45
CA CYS A 1134 -4.41 16.46 59.99
C CYS A 1134 -4.10 17.73 60.81
N ASP A 1135 -3.07 17.68 61.66
CA ASP A 1135 -2.70 18.81 62.51
C ASP A 1135 -2.12 19.96 61.66
N TRP A 1136 -1.20 19.65 60.74
CA TRP A 1136 -0.54 20.63 59.87
C TRP A 1136 -1.49 21.29 58.85
N LEU A 1137 -2.52 20.56 58.38
CA LEU A 1137 -3.55 21.07 57.48
C LEU A 1137 -4.78 21.66 58.22
N GLY A 1138 -4.76 21.72 59.55
CA GLY A 1138 -5.86 22.28 60.36
C GLY A 1138 -7.18 21.50 60.32
N VAL A 1139 -7.14 20.22 59.96
CA VAL A 1139 -8.33 19.36 59.78
C VAL A 1139 -8.57 18.48 61.02
N PRO A 1140 -9.79 18.43 61.59
CA PRO A 1140 -10.07 17.58 62.76
C PRO A 1140 -9.72 16.10 62.54
N ARG A 1141 -8.84 15.55 63.40
CA ARG A 1141 -8.39 14.15 63.35
C ARG A 1141 -9.59 13.18 63.36
N PRO A 1142 -9.79 12.34 62.31
CA PRO A 1142 -10.92 11.40 62.26
C PRO A 1142 -10.90 10.35 63.39
N GLN A 1143 -12.01 10.26 64.13
CA GLN A 1143 -12.18 9.35 65.26
C GLN A 1143 -12.41 7.89 64.82
N VAL A 1144 -11.90 6.94 65.58
CA VAL A 1144 -12.00 5.50 65.27
C VAL A 1144 -13.25 4.89 65.89
N VAL A 1145 -14.21 4.48 65.05
CA VAL A 1145 -15.29 3.57 65.47
C VAL A 1145 -14.77 2.13 65.40
N SER A 1146 -14.71 1.44 66.54
CA SER A 1146 -14.10 0.12 66.65
C SER A 1146 -15.05 -1.03 66.26
N LYS A 1147 -14.63 -1.85 65.29
CA LYS A 1147 -15.11 -3.22 65.07
C LYS A 1147 -13.93 -4.14 64.74
N LEU A 1148 -13.96 -5.36 65.27
CA LEU A 1148 -12.84 -6.31 65.22
C LEU A 1148 -12.83 -7.15 63.92
N ALA A 1149 -11.65 -7.30 63.35
CA ALA A 1149 -11.16 -8.42 62.54
C ALA A 1149 -9.61 -8.31 62.54
N SER A 1150 -8.74 -9.30 62.81
CA SER A 1150 -8.70 -10.76 62.67
C SER A 1150 -8.01 -11.27 61.38
N CYS A 1151 -6.78 -11.73 61.57
CA CYS A 1151 -6.10 -12.83 60.85
C CYS A 1151 -5.37 -12.61 59.49
N LEU A 1152 -4.07 -12.95 59.54
CA LEU A 1152 -3.27 -13.76 58.60
C LEU A 1152 -2.57 -13.12 57.36
N ASP A 1153 -1.24 -13.04 57.52
CA ASP A 1153 -0.12 -13.41 56.64
C ASP A 1153 -0.32 -13.81 55.16
N GLY A 1154 0.69 -13.47 54.35
CA GLY A 1154 0.94 -14.03 53.01
C GLY A 1154 2.02 -13.23 52.24
N GLY A 1155 3.30 -13.54 52.45
CA GLY A 1155 4.42 -12.71 51.97
C GLY A 1155 5.19 -13.21 50.74
N GLN A 1156 6.47 -12.79 50.68
CA GLN A 1156 7.54 -13.09 49.71
C GLN A 1156 7.69 -12.15 48.49
N SER A 1157 8.91 -12.19 47.95
CA SER A 1157 9.68 -11.10 47.35
C SER A 1157 10.38 -11.54 46.06
N GLU A 1158 10.91 -10.60 45.26
CA GLU A 1158 12.37 -10.56 44.96
C GLU A 1158 12.81 -9.23 44.30
N LEU A 1159 14.12 -9.03 44.14
CA LEU A 1159 14.80 -7.78 43.73
C LEU A 1159 15.74 -8.04 42.53
N ILE A 1160 16.26 -6.98 41.86
CA ILE A 1160 17.70 -6.61 41.79
C ILE A 1160 18.04 -5.65 40.60
N HIS A 1161 18.84 -4.63 40.97
CA HIS A 1161 19.60 -3.57 40.30
C HIS A 1161 20.16 -3.66 38.85
N ASP A 1162 20.11 -2.49 38.18
CA ASP A 1162 21.16 -1.61 37.60
C ASP A 1162 22.21 -1.99 36.50
N SER A 1163 22.51 -0.94 35.70
CA SER A 1163 23.84 -0.42 35.26
C SER A 1163 24.42 -0.69 33.84
N GLU A 1164 24.29 0.35 32.99
CA GLU A 1164 25.34 1.13 32.28
C GLU A 1164 26.27 0.64 31.10
N SER A 1165 26.43 1.58 30.14
CA SER A 1165 27.68 2.11 29.50
C SER A 1165 28.35 1.49 28.24
N SER A 1166 28.38 2.26 27.11
CA SER A 1166 29.62 2.74 26.37
C SER A 1166 29.60 2.85 24.80
N CYS A 1167 30.18 3.96 24.28
CA CYS A 1167 31.09 4.10 23.10
C CYS A 1167 30.67 4.38 21.60
N LEU A 1168 31.13 5.56 21.10
CA LEU A 1168 31.98 5.84 19.89
C LEU A 1168 31.46 5.90 18.41
N PHE A 1169 31.50 7.12 17.81
CA PHE A 1169 32.30 7.58 16.61
C PHE A 1169 32.11 6.93 15.19
N VAL A 1170 32.34 7.57 14.01
CA VAL A 1170 32.85 8.91 13.52
C VAL A 1170 32.21 9.23 12.12
N GLY A 1171 32.33 10.46 11.56
CA GLY A 1171 32.19 10.67 10.10
C GLY A 1171 32.49 12.07 9.50
N VAL A 1172 33.52 12.20 8.64
CA VAL A 1172 33.84 13.41 7.81
C VAL A 1172 34.46 13.01 6.45
N LEU A 1173 33.66 12.92 5.38
CA LEU A 1173 34.14 12.67 4.00
C LEU A 1173 33.00 12.83 2.95
N PHE A 1174 32.79 14.01 2.30
CA PHE A 1174 31.81 14.12 1.17
C PHE A 1174 31.86 15.35 0.22
N PHE A 1175 33.01 15.84 -0.28
CA PHE A 1175 32.98 16.83 -1.40
C PHE A 1175 33.93 16.56 -2.58
N LEU A 1176 34.03 15.28 -2.94
CA LEU A 1176 34.67 14.85 -4.20
C LEU A 1176 33.76 13.92 -5.05
N ASP A 1177 32.61 13.49 -4.51
CA ASP A 1177 31.69 12.55 -5.15
C ASP A 1177 30.68 13.16 -6.13
N LEU A 1178 30.60 14.49 -6.22
CA LEU A 1178 29.78 15.17 -7.24
C LEU A 1178 30.24 14.82 -8.67
N CYS A 1179 31.50 14.36 -8.84
CA CYS A 1179 32.04 13.85 -10.10
C CYS A 1179 31.76 12.34 -10.36
N THR A 1180 31.37 11.54 -9.35
CA THR A 1180 31.31 10.08 -9.49
C THR A 1180 29.93 9.54 -9.85
N ALA A 1181 28.86 10.23 -9.44
CA ALA A 1181 27.47 9.80 -9.64
C ALA A 1181 27.01 9.79 -11.11
N LEU A 1182 27.69 10.53 -12.00
CA LEU A 1182 27.16 10.91 -13.32
C LEU A 1182 27.73 10.08 -14.47
N ASN A 1183 27.28 8.82 -14.59
CA ASN A 1183 27.50 8.01 -15.80
C ASN A 1183 26.61 8.48 -16.98
N LEU A 1184 26.82 9.72 -17.45
CA LEU A 1184 26.46 10.08 -18.81
C LEU A 1184 27.45 9.39 -19.76
N GLY A 1185 27.06 8.22 -20.28
CA GLY A 1185 27.76 7.61 -21.40
C GLY A 1185 27.55 8.44 -22.65
N ALA A 1186 28.63 8.88 -23.29
CA ALA A 1186 28.55 9.65 -24.53
C ALA A 1186 27.83 8.86 -25.63
N GLY A 1187 26.81 9.50 -26.20
CA GLY A 1187 26.48 9.38 -27.62
C GLY A 1187 26.68 10.76 -28.25
N TRP A 1188 26.67 10.80 -29.59
CA TRP A 1188 27.17 11.88 -30.46
C TRP A 1188 28.67 11.78 -30.76
N CYS A 1189 29.02 12.21 -31.97
CA CYS A 1189 30.22 11.79 -32.70
C CYS A 1189 31.33 12.86 -32.66
N GLU A 1190 32.57 12.40 -32.71
CA GLU A 1190 33.67 13.15 -33.33
C GLU A 1190 34.27 12.25 -34.41
N ASP A 1191 34.16 12.67 -35.67
CA ASP A 1191 34.92 12.10 -36.77
C ASP A 1191 36.33 12.70 -36.76
N GLY A 1192 37.35 11.87 -36.99
CA GLY A 1192 38.74 12.32 -37.04
C GLY A 1192 39.09 12.93 -38.40
N GLY A 1193 39.51 14.19 -38.43
CA GLY A 1193 40.02 14.86 -39.62
C GLY A 1193 41.19 15.80 -39.30
N SER A 1194 42.39 15.44 -39.74
CA SER A 1194 43.61 16.24 -39.57
C SER A 1194 43.77 17.27 -40.70
N GLY A 1195 44.14 18.51 -40.36
CA GLY A 1195 44.51 19.57 -41.30
C GLY A 1195 45.34 20.66 -40.62
N GLU A 1196 46.23 21.30 -41.36
CA GLU A 1196 47.28 22.18 -40.82
C GLU A 1196 47.01 23.68 -41.05
N SER A 1197 47.75 24.51 -40.31
CA SER A 1197 48.25 25.84 -40.68
C SER A 1197 47.35 27.11 -40.59
N ASP A 1198 48.01 28.14 -40.03
CA ASP A 1198 48.07 29.54 -40.47
C ASP A 1198 46.98 30.60 -40.21
N THR A 1199 47.40 31.52 -39.32
CA THR A 1199 47.33 32.99 -39.40
C THR A 1199 46.20 33.81 -38.74
N ILE A 1200 46.67 34.86 -38.07
CA ILE A 1200 46.02 35.96 -37.34
C ILE A 1200 46.02 37.18 -38.29
N PRO A 1201 44.95 38.01 -38.44
CA PRO A 1201 44.79 39.16 -37.53
C PRO A 1201 43.40 39.84 -37.32
N ARG A 1202 43.08 40.06 -36.03
CA ARG A 1202 42.65 41.33 -35.37
C ARG A 1202 41.36 42.11 -35.76
N SER A 1203 40.87 42.82 -34.72
CA SER A 1203 40.05 44.06 -34.70
C SER A 1203 38.51 43.94 -34.64
N SER A 1204 37.74 44.81 -33.95
CA SER A 1204 38.05 45.71 -32.80
C SER A 1204 36.79 46.38 -32.19
N GLY A 1205 36.64 46.37 -30.85
CA GLY A 1205 35.74 47.26 -30.07
C GLY A 1205 34.21 47.01 -30.20
N SER A 1206 33.33 47.67 -29.42
CA SER A 1206 33.50 48.33 -28.11
C SER A 1206 32.15 48.69 -27.43
N SER A 1207 32.04 48.43 -26.12
CA SER A 1207 31.26 49.17 -25.09
C SER A 1207 29.76 49.56 -25.24
N ARG A 1208 28.95 48.99 -24.33
CA ARG A 1208 27.96 49.64 -23.41
C ARG A 1208 26.78 50.52 -23.93
N GLN A 1209 25.56 49.96 -23.80
CA GLN A 1209 24.51 50.31 -22.81
C GLN A 1209 23.75 51.68 -22.87
N TRP A 1210 22.48 51.65 -22.42
CA TRP A 1210 21.52 52.72 -22.01
C TRP A 1210 20.36 53.12 -22.98
N HIS A 1211 19.17 53.34 -22.37
CA HIS A 1211 17.91 53.91 -22.91
C HIS A 1211 17.85 55.46 -22.63
N PRO A 1212 16.76 56.26 -22.86
CA PRO A 1212 15.41 55.98 -23.41
C PRO A 1212 14.83 57.04 -24.42
N ALA A 1213 13.54 56.84 -24.80
CA ALA A 1213 12.53 57.84 -25.21
C ALA A 1213 12.48 58.40 -26.66
N ALA A 1214 11.33 59.01 -26.98
CA ALA A 1214 10.84 59.49 -28.30
C ALA A 1214 10.54 61.03 -28.23
N PRO A 1215 9.69 61.72 -29.07
CA PRO A 1215 8.96 61.35 -30.30
C PRO A 1215 9.01 62.42 -31.43
N SER A 1216 8.28 62.23 -32.55
CA SER A 1216 7.45 63.29 -33.23
C SER A 1216 6.75 62.81 -34.52
N ALA A 1217 5.68 63.52 -34.91
CA ALA A 1217 4.97 63.47 -36.20
C ALA A 1217 4.52 64.91 -36.55
N PRO A 1218 3.93 65.23 -37.73
CA PRO A 1218 2.45 65.29 -37.77
C PRO A 1218 1.72 65.19 -39.14
N ALA A 1219 0.38 65.01 -39.05
CA ALA A 1219 -0.68 65.63 -39.90
C ALA A 1219 -0.88 65.19 -41.37
N LYS A 1220 -2.09 65.25 -41.99
CA LYS A 1220 -3.54 65.51 -41.67
C LYS A 1220 -4.34 65.20 -42.99
N GLN A 1221 -5.67 65.16 -43.18
CA GLN A 1221 -6.97 65.27 -42.47
C GLN A 1221 -8.05 64.62 -43.43
N HIS A 1222 -9.34 64.34 -43.16
CA HIS A 1222 -10.28 64.46 -42.02
C HIS A 1222 -11.53 63.55 -42.23
N GLY A 1223 -12.56 63.62 -41.35
CA GLY A 1223 -13.97 63.34 -41.69
C GLY A 1223 -14.59 62.00 -41.22
N LEU A 1224 -15.72 61.91 -40.50
CA LEU A 1224 -16.24 62.70 -39.35
C LEU A 1224 -17.46 61.98 -38.67
N ARG A 1225 -17.23 61.24 -37.56
CA ARG A 1225 -17.88 61.26 -36.19
C ARG A 1225 -19.40 61.58 -35.95
N PRO A 1226 -19.96 61.43 -34.69
CA PRO A 1226 -19.54 60.62 -33.52
C PRO A 1226 -20.51 59.55 -32.84
N PRO A 1227 -21.41 59.78 -31.83
CA PRO A 1227 -21.48 58.90 -30.62
C PRO A 1227 -22.83 58.61 -29.88
N ARG A 1228 -22.92 57.55 -29.01
CA ARG A 1228 -23.20 57.60 -27.52
C ARG A 1228 -23.56 56.23 -26.87
N PHE A 1229 -23.39 56.17 -25.54
CA PHE A 1229 -23.70 55.12 -24.52
C PHE A 1229 -25.04 55.49 -23.76
N PRO A 1230 -25.58 54.80 -22.69
CA PRO A 1230 -24.97 53.83 -21.73
C PRO A 1230 -25.85 52.69 -21.10
N THR A 1231 -25.23 51.94 -20.16
CA THR A 1231 -25.73 51.35 -18.86
C THR A 1231 -26.57 50.06 -18.69
N GLU A 1232 -26.11 49.27 -17.69
CA GLU A 1232 -26.84 48.51 -16.63
C GLU A 1232 -27.20 46.99 -16.70
N ARG A 1233 -27.36 46.43 -15.49
CA ARG A 1233 -27.59 45.03 -14.99
C ARG A 1233 -29.00 45.00 -14.31
N PRO A 1234 -29.66 43.88 -13.88
CA PRO A 1234 -29.07 42.73 -13.15
C PRO A 1234 -29.78 41.33 -13.18
N SER A 1235 -29.20 40.39 -12.40
CA SER A 1235 -29.85 39.38 -11.50
C SER A 1235 -30.74 38.18 -11.95
N LEU A 1236 -30.27 36.99 -11.52
CA LEU A 1236 -30.99 35.86 -10.84
C LEU A 1236 -32.02 34.92 -11.56
N PHE A 1237 -31.53 33.68 -11.82
CA PHE A 1237 -31.97 32.38 -11.24
C PHE A 1237 -33.31 31.62 -11.57
N TRP A 1238 -33.18 30.28 -11.62
CA TRP A 1238 -34.19 29.17 -11.58
C TRP A 1238 -35.27 29.16 -12.71
N THR A 1239 -35.80 28.03 -13.22
CA THR A 1239 -35.98 26.66 -12.69
C THR A 1239 -36.02 25.57 -13.81
N HIS A 1240 -36.22 24.29 -13.46
CA HIS A 1240 -36.39 23.11 -14.34
C HIS A 1240 -37.48 23.22 -15.44
N ALA A 1241 -37.33 22.46 -16.54
CA ALA A 1241 -38.14 21.24 -16.80
C ALA A 1241 -37.85 20.48 -18.14
N SER A 1242 -37.94 19.14 -18.06
CA SER A 1242 -38.51 18.17 -19.03
C SER A 1242 -38.03 17.99 -20.50
N THR A 1243 -37.65 16.74 -20.77
CA THR A 1243 -37.99 15.86 -21.93
C THR A 1243 -37.42 16.05 -23.35
N GLU A 1244 -36.70 14.99 -23.77
CA GLU A 1244 -36.83 14.19 -25.01
C GLU A 1244 -37.14 14.86 -26.38
N ARG A 1245 -36.39 14.49 -27.44
CA ARG A 1245 -36.65 13.27 -28.27
C ARG A 1245 -35.67 13.15 -29.45
N GLN A 1246 -35.27 11.91 -29.76
CA GLN A 1246 -35.17 11.44 -31.14
C GLN A 1246 -36.07 10.20 -31.26
N GLY A 1247 -36.91 10.16 -32.29
CA GLY A 1247 -37.99 9.17 -32.43
C GLY A 1247 -37.78 8.18 -33.58
N ALA A 1248 -38.38 7.01 -33.44
CA ALA A 1248 -38.56 6.07 -34.54
C ALA A 1248 -39.85 6.35 -35.34
N TRP A 1249 -39.94 5.74 -36.52
CA TRP A 1249 -41.09 5.72 -37.43
C TRP A 1249 -42.22 4.80 -36.91
N PRO A 1250 -43.43 4.72 -37.53
CA PRO A 1250 -43.92 5.39 -38.74
C PRO A 1250 -45.21 6.23 -38.51
N GLY A 1251 -45.81 6.79 -39.57
CA GLY A 1251 -47.02 7.63 -39.49
C GLY A 1251 -48.23 7.12 -40.28
N LEU A 1252 -49.39 7.77 -40.06
CA LEU A 1252 -50.60 7.69 -40.89
C LEU A 1252 -51.42 9.00 -40.77
N LYS A 1253 -52.51 9.17 -41.55
CA LYS A 1253 -53.18 10.46 -41.81
C LYS A 1253 -54.46 10.68 -40.99
N GLY A 1254 -54.79 11.96 -40.73
CA GLY A 1254 -56.08 12.46 -40.19
C GLY A 1254 -55.85 13.45 -39.03
N VAL A 1255 -55.90 14.79 -39.16
CA VAL A 1255 -56.85 15.77 -39.75
C VAL A 1255 -58.00 16.14 -38.81
N GLY A 1256 -57.98 17.40 -38.31
CA GLY A 1256 -59.04 18.07 -37.55
C GLY A 1256 -58.93 17.88 -36.03
N GLU A 1257 -58.85 18.93 -35.20
CA GLU A 1257 -58.64 20.38 -35.45
C GLU A 1257 -57.61 20.94 -34.45
#